data_AF-A0A5D3AQ70-F1
#
_entry.id   AF-A0A5D3AQ70-F1
#
_cell.length_a   1.000
_cell.length_b   1.000
_cell.length_c   1.000
_cell.angle_alpha   90.00
_cell.angle_beta   90.00
_cell.angle_gamma   90.00
#
_symmetry.space_group_name_H-M   'P 1'
#
loop_
_entity.id
_entity.type
_entity.pdbx_description
1 polymer ?
#
loop_
_entity_poly.entity_id
_entity_poly.type
_entity_poly.pdbx_seq_one_letter_code
_entity_poly.pdbx_strand_id
1 'polypeptide(L)'
;MRPHFLSLLTLLGGVSSAYGAAIKSSPKAEDLTRRATTATTNSTSYVLSNDFDITAPPTTREFTWEIATATASPDGFEREVYTINGQFPGPLIEANTGDTIRVTVTNSMDEDWHGMFQASTPYMDGVPGISQCPIPAGSSFTYEFVINDQWGTYWYHSHYSATMADGITGPIVIHSPDEALVRGTDYDEDRVVFVTDWMHDESQTIVDALLGADGYKGSFNPPQGDSTLINGIGNYSSSDTIPPPAEIQVPVDSTVRLRFINIASRTMMRMSIDNHDLEVIETDGTDIDGPTLHEVAVAPAERYSVLINTTQGAEGDAFWIRATSAVFCGLANDQVGKAILRYTGSSGNLTTSEPTSSAWSDLATSTDKCTPLDAAYTLTPRQAQTAASTALSTQVLSSQVGAFVDVNNVSFAGFAFNNTPYQNQIYNPLLSVVHRGDTINSSLIPSITFEDNGAANIVLNNLDTVIDHPYHLHGNAFQLLARGSGTMSADGVNALTLSLDNPLRKDIVWIERSSWALIRITSDNPGVWPLHCHIDWHLAVGKMAAVVVQPDAIRAMDLPSSWSDLCSGTDPSAFGPDPDNAPDGIFRVVLISSGSVASIKVPDIAGALLKNKNIALQIVATKASTHFYSQTDIDSSICSSISVPPSDSSSDIGVRVWTDEDEWADWKKVGEPILHIELRRWADLVVIAPCSADMLAKIAGGICDNLATSLLRALPPSTPVVLCPAMNTHMYQHPFTAKHLSTVTQELGYLVSGPQGAGRLACGDDGPGKMTDWNDIVLTIEGFASMFQKQHHLHLSSTTSNWTTSTPSVVPSTSQELLIPQNEAKVKEKKQESAGIKDWRKQCGIQGGDGSFWNKRWWTGV
;
A
#
# COMPACT_ATOMS: atom_id res chain seq x y z
N MET A 1 -4.01 64.25 40.19
CA MET A 1 -3.33 65.56 40.31
C MET A 1 -1.98 65.49 39.58
N ARG A 2 -1.38 66.64 39.21
CA ARG A 2 0.02 66.77 38.74
C ARG A 2 0.99 66.69 39.96
N PRO A 3 2.35 66.61 39.82
CA PRO A 3 3.21 66.89 38.64
C PRO A 3 4.18 65.73 38.24
N HIS A 4 4.98 65.70 37.16
CA HIS A 4 5.38 66.63 36.07
C HIS A 4 6.69 67.44 36.27
N PHE A 5 7.52 67.60 35.21
CA PHE A 5 8.79 68.38 35.09
C PHE A 5 10.03 67.82 35.85
N LEU A 6 11.31 67.92 35.40
CA LEU A 6 12.00 68.15 34.11
C LEU A 6 13.50 67.67 34.32
N SER A 7 14.43 67.43 33.38
CA SER A 7 15.07 68.38 32.44
C SER A 7 16.27 67.77 31.68
N LEU A 8 16.29 67.93 30.33
CA LEU A 8 17.46 68.17 29.42
C LEU A 8 18.67 67.18 29.43
N LEU A 9 19.54 67.05 28.40
CA LEU A 9 19.84 67.87 27.21
C LEU A 9 20.36 66.99 26.02
N THR A 10 20.09 67.45 24.78
CA THR A 10 20.73 67.26 23.42
C THR A 10 22.08 66.50 23.25
N LEU A 11 22.52 65.99 22.07
CA LEU A 11 22.08 66.11 20.63
C LEU A 11 22.72 65.00 19.74
N LEU A 12 22.26 64.88 18.48
CA LEU A 12 22.92 64.34 17.26
C LEU A 12 23.30 62.84 17.15
N GLY A 13 22.86 62.20 16.05
CA GLY A 13 23.68 61.21 15.32
C GLY A 13 22.97 59.97 14.75
N GLY A 14 22.90 59.87 13.40
CA GLY A 14 23.00 58.59 12.69
C GLY A 14 21.72 57.80 12.38
N VAL A 15 21.41 57.71 11.08
CA VAL A 15 20.44 56.76 10.47
C VAL A 15 20.93 55.32 10.62
N SER A 16 20.03 54.37 10.93
CA SER A 16 20.00 53.02 10.34
C SER A 16 18.73 52.23 10.68
N SER A 17 18.44 51.20 9.88
CA SER A 17 17.19 50.42 9.89
C SER A 17 17.01 49.49 11.09
N ALA A 18 15.75 49.31 11.51
CA ALA A 18 15.34 48.29 12.47
C ALA A 18 14.88 47.01 11.75
N TYR A 19 15.82 46.14 11.35
CA TYR A 19 15.50 44.76 10.97
C TYR A 19 15.31 43.91 12.25
N GLY A 20 14.07 43.88 12.75
CA GLY A 20 13.66 43.01 13.85
C GLY A 20 13.12 41.69 13.33
N ALA A 21 14.01 40.74 12.98
CA ALA A 21 13.59 39.44 12.48
C ALA A 21 12.84 38.63 13.55
N ALA A 22 11.54 38.43 13.36
CA ALA A 22 10.73 37.54 14.18
C ALA A 22 11.01 36.09 13.79
N ILE A 23 12.07 35.51 14.37
CA ILE A 23 12.38 34.08 14.22
C ILE A 23 11.24 33.28 14.87
N LYS A 24 10.29 32.80 14.05
CA LYS A 24 9.38 31.72 14.45
C LYS A 24 10.25 30.50 14.76
N SER A 25 10.25 30.05 16.00
CA SER A 25 10.97 28.85 16.41
C SER A 25 10.32 27.62 15.78
N SER A 26 11.11 26.81 15.06
CA SER A 26 10.70 25.48 14.63
C SER A 26 10.23 24.64 15.83
N PRO A 27 9.29 23.68 15.63
CA PRO A 27 8.98 22.69 16.65
C PRO A 27 10.24 21.97 17.10
N LYS A 28 10.32 21.64 18.39
CA LYS A 28 11.37 20.76 18.90
C LYS A 28 11.03 19.31 18.58
N ALA A 29 12.04 18.48 18.38
CA ALA A 29 11.92 17.04 18.14
C ALA A 29 11.45 16.20 19.37
N GLU A 30 10.70 16.81 20.29
CA GLU A 30 10.13 16.14 21.48
C GLU A 30 8.66 15.71 21.25
N ASP A 31 7.99 16.22 20.21
CA ASP A 31 6.56 15.94 19.91
C ASP A 31 6.34 14.69 19.05
N LEU A 32 7.39 14.21 18.35
CA LEU A 32 7.39 13.06 17.42
C LEU A 32 7.35 11.69 18.15
N THR A 33 6.55 11.56 19.22
CA THR A 33 6.47 10.35 20.05
C THR A 33 5.04 9.91 20.39
N ARG A 34 4.02 10.58 19.85
CA ARG A 34 2.65 10.10 19.83
C ARG A 34 2.27 9.66 18.42
N ARG A 35 2.31 8.35 18.15
CA ARG A 35 1.41 7.77 17.13
C ARG A 35 -0.01 8.22 17.46
N ALA A 36 -0.70 8.84 16.51
CA ALA A 36 -2.10 9.18 16.68
C ALA A 36 -2.92 7.88 16.69
N THR A 37 -3.72 7.64 17.73
CA THR A 37 -4.60 6.45 17.77
C THR A 37 -5.76 6.56 16.77
N THR A 38 -6.03 7.77 16.31
CA THR A 38 -7.15 8.12 15.42
C THR A 38 -6.66 9.21 14.47
N ALA A 39 -6.95 9.07 13.18
CA ALA A 39 -6.54 10.05 12.16
C ALA A 39 -7.26 11.39 12.33
N THR A 40 -6.64 12.46 11.86
CA THR A 40 -7.20 13.82 11.89
C THR A 40 -7.47 14.35 10.48
N THR A 41 -8.68 14.88 10.27
CA THR A 41 -9.05 15.59 9.05
C THR A 41 -8.84 17.09 9.26
N ASN A 42 -8.18 17.78 8.32
CA ASN A 42 -7.88 19.21 8.42
C ASN A 42 -8.20 19.96 7.12
N SER A 43 -9.48 20.21 6.87
CA SER A 43 -9.93 20.98 5.68
C SER A 43 -9.35 22.40 5.60
N THR A 44 -8.92 22.99 6.73
CA THR A 44 -8.28 24.32 6.72
C THR A 44 -6.88 24.31 6.10
N SER A 45 -6.23 23.15 5.98
CA SER A 45 -4.95 23.01 5.26
C SER A 45 -5.09 23.08 3.73
N TYR A 46 -6.31 23.09 3.22
CA TYR A 46 -6.64 23.20 1.78
C TYR A 46 -7.08 24.62 1.37
N VAL A 47 -6.89 25.59 2.26
CA VAL A 47 -7.02 27.03 1.99
C VAL A 47 -5.63 27.58 1.68
N LEU A 48 -5.39 27.98 0.43
CA LEU A 48 -4.08 28.52 0.02
C LEU A 48 -3.87 29.94 0.55
N SER A 49 -2.61 30.34 0.75
CA SER A 49 -2.30 31.62 1.38
C SER A 49 -2.25 32.77 0.39
N ASN A 50 -3.12 33.77 0.58
CA ASN A 50 -3.06 35.03 -0.18
C ASN A 50 -1.75 35.81 0.06
N ASP A 51 -1.06 35.56 1.18
CA ASP A 51 0.26 36.13 1.51
C ASP A 51 1.43 35.36 0.87
N PHE A 52 1.17 34.28 0.11
CA PHE A 52 2.21 33.47 -0.53
C PHE A 52 2.90 34.24 -1.67
N ASP A 53 4.22 34.42 -1.56
CA ASP A 53 5.03 35.16 -2.53
C ASP A 53 5.42 34.27 -3.73
N ILE A 54 4.63 34.37 -4.80
CA ILE A 54 4.89 33.68 -6.07
C ILE A 54 6.15 34.20 -6.81
N THR A 55 6.72 35.32 -6.36
CA THR A 55 7.94 35.93 -6.92
C THR A 55 9.18 35.71 -6.07
N ALA A 56 9.06 34.93 -4.99
CA ALA A 56 10.19 34.58 -4.13
C ALA A 56 11.29 33.84 -4.92
N PRO A 57 12.58 34.13 -4.67
CA PRO A 57 13.67 33.42 -5.34
C PRO A 57 13.67 31.93 -4.95
N PRO A 58 14.07 31.03 -5.88
CA PRO A 58 14.16 29.58 -5.65
C PRO A 58 14.74 29.19 -4.29
N THR A 59 13.97 28.42 -3.52
CA THR A 59 14.30 27.95 -2.17
C THR A 59 14.08 26.45 -2.03
N THR A 60 14.74 25.83 -1.06
CA THR A 60 14.35 24.49 -0.61
C THR A 60 13.11 24.59 0.29
N ARG A 61 12.14 23.71 0.08
CA ARG A 61 10.98 23.48 0.95
C ARG A 61 11.11 22.09 1.57
N GLU A 62 11.38 22.07 2.88
CA GLU A 62 11.69 20.84 3.62
C GLU A 62 10.45 20.35 4.38
N PHE A 63 10.14 19.06 4.20
CA PHE A 63 9.05 18.37 4.86
C PHE A 63 9.56 17.08 5.52
N THR A 64 8.95 16.71 6.65
CA THR A 64 9.15 15.41 7.29
C THR A 64 7.80 14.74 7.45
N TRP A 65 7.68 13.51 6.94
CA TRP A 65 6.47 12.69 7.02
C TRP A 65 6.80 11.39 7.77
N GLU A 66 6.25 11.22 8.97
CA GLU A 66 6.04 9.88 9.52
C GLU A 66 4.80 9.29 8.84
N ILE A 67 4.91 8.08 8.31
CA ILE A 67 3.74 7.32 7.85
C ILE A 67 3.38 6.25 8.87
N ALA A 68 2.13 6.25 9.34
CA ALA A 68 1.62 5.32 10.34
C ALA A 68 0.15 4.99 10.11
N THR A 69 -0.27 3.81 10.58
CA THR A 69 -1.68 3.43 10.71
C THR A 69 -2.36 4.15 11.88
N ALA A 70 -3.65 4.43 11.72
CA ALA A 70 -4.56 4.94 12.75
C ALA A 70 -6.01 4.52 12.44
N THR A 71 -6.94 4.57 13.41
CA THR A 71 -8.36 4.39 13.08
C THR A 71 -8.98 5.68 12.52
N ALA A 72 -9.98 5.57 11.65
CA ALA A 72 -10.76 6.72 11.20
C ALA A 72 -12.20 6.34 10.86
N SER A 73 -13.11 7.30 10.97
CA SER A 73 -14.52 7.18 10.56
C SER A 73 -14.95 8.32 9.62
N PRO A 74 -14.29 8.51 8.46
CA PRO A 74 -14.47 9.70 7.62
C PRO A 74 -15.89 9.85 7.05
N ASP A 75 -16.64 8.76 6.93
CA ASP A 75 -18.04 8.72 6.48
C ASP A 75 -19.00 8.17 7.55
N GLY A 76 -18.49 7.85 8.74
CA GLY A 76 -19.21 7.19 9.82
C GLY A 76 -18.94 5.69 9.98
N PHE A 77 -18.12 5.05 9.14
CA PHE A 77 -17.65 3.68 9.34
C PHE A 77 -16.21 3.65 9.88
N GLU A 78 -15.97 3.04 11.05
CA GLU A 78 -14.60 2.91 11.59
C GLU A 78 -13.82 1.79 10.91
N ARG A 79 -12.66 2.14 10.33
CA ARG A 79 -11.66 1.21 9.80
C ARG A 79 -10.24 1.70 10.10
N GLU A 80 -9.23 0.84 9.91
CA GLU A 80 -7.84 1.29 9.87
C GLU A 80 -7.58 2.06 8.57
N VAL A 81 -6.83 3.15 8.68
CA VAL A 81 -6.38 4.00 7.57
C VAL A 81 -4.90 4.32 7.76
N TYR A 82 -4.26 4.65 6.65
CA TYR A 82 -2.89 5.16 6.64
C TYR A 82 -2.88 6.69 6.73
N THR A 83 -1.87 7.26 7.39
CA THR A 83 -1.80 8.70 7.66
C THR A 83 -0.40 9.26 7.48
N ILE A 84 -0.31 10.51 6.97
CA ILE A 84 0.92 11.31 7.04
C ILE A 84 0.86 12.15 8.30
N ASN A 85 1.80 11.98 9.22
CA ASN A 85 1.88 12.71 10.49
C ASN A 85 0.56 12.66 11.32
N GLY A 86 -0.22 11.57 11.20
CA GLY A 86 -1.55 11.45 11.82
C GLY A 86 -2.68 12.20 11.11
N GLN A 87 -2.46 12.74 9.91
CA GLN A 87 -3.46 13.41 9.08
C GLN A 87 -3.95 12.50 7.93
N PHE A 88 -5.26 12.55 7.66
CA PHE A 88 -5.88 12.01 6.44
C PHE A 88 -6.96 12.98 5.91
N PRO A 89 -6.97 13.33 4.61
CA PRO A 89 -5.87 13.18 3.66
C PRO A 89 -4.64 13.99 4.12
N GLY A 90 -3.51 13.79 3.47
CA GLY A 90 -2.22 14.35 3.87
C GLY A 90 -2.07 15.87 3.66
N PRO A 91 -0.99 16.47 4.20
CA PRO A 91 -0.76 17.92 4.16
C PRO A 91 -0.45 18.46 2.76
N LEU A 92 -1.00 19.63 2.44
CA LEU A 92 -0.68 20.38 1.22
C LEU A 92 0.82 20.71 1.13
N ILE A 93 1.44 20.40 -0.02
CA ILE A 93 2.68 21.04 -0.46
C ILE A 93 2.31 22.28 -1.29
N GLU A 94 2.76 23.47 -0.86
CA GLU A 94 2.60 24.72 -1.62
C GLU A 94 4.00 25.26 -1.99
N ALA A 95 4.26 25.40 -3.30
CA ALA A 95 5.59 25.68 -3.86
C ALA A 95 5.58 26.70 -5.00
N ASN A 96 6.76 27.21 -5.41
CA ASN A 96 6.95 27.93 -6.68
C ASN A 96 7.64 27.02 -7.70
N THR A 97 7.47 27.31 -8.99
CA THR A 97 8.41 26.82 -10.02
C THR A 97 9.84 27.29 -9.71
N GLY A 98 10.82 26.42 -9.94
CA GLY A 98 12.22 26.60 -9.54
C GLY A 98 12.57 26.18 -8.10
N ASP A 99 11.59 25.97 -7.21
CA ASP A 99 11.87 25.51 -5.84
C ASP A 99 12.39 24.07 -5.80
N THR A 100 13.20 23.76 -4.78
CA THR A 100 13.61 22.38 -4.47
C THR A 100 12.67 21.80 -3.42
N ILE A 101 11.98 20.71 -3.73
CA ILE A 101 11.20 19.96 -2.74
C ILE A 101 12.12 18.93 -2.10
N ARG A 102 12.14 18.89 -0.76
CA ARG A 102 12.85 17.86 0.02
C ARG A 102 11.90 17.24 1.03
N VAL A 103 11.48 16.00 0.81
CA VAL A 103 10.59 15.25 1.73
C VAL A 103 11.35 14.09 2.34
N THR A 104 11.59 14.13 3.65
CA THR A 104 12.07 12.95 4.38
C THR A 104 10.87 12.13 4.85
N VAL A 105 10.67 10.98 4.23
CA VAL A 105 9.63 10.00 4.59
C VAL A 105 10.24 8.97 5.52
N THR A 106 9.66 8.81 6.71
CA THR A 106 9.95 7.73 7.64
C THR A 106 8.80 6.74 7.60
N ASN A 107 9.11 5.51 7.22
CA ASN A 107 8.15 4.42 7.24
C ASN A 107 8.05 3.86 8.67
N SER A 108 7.04 4.27 9.43
CA SER A 108 6.74 3.69 10.75
C SER A 108 5.81 2.47 10.65
N MET A 109 5.57 1.93 9.45
CA MET A 109 4.75 0.74 9.17
C MET A 109 5.64 -0.41 8.70
N ASP A 110 5.01 -1.54 8.39
CA ASP A 110 5.67 -2.69 7.77
C ASP A 110 5.53 -2.70 6.21
N GLU A 111 5.00 -1.62 5.57
CA GLU A 111 4.68 -1.50 4.12
C GLU A 111 4.95 -0.04 3.56
N ASP A 112 5.03 0.21 2.22
CA ASP A 112 5.86 1.28 1.57
C ASP A 112 5.14 2.36 0.65
N TRP A 113 5.83 3.41 0.09
CA TRP A 113 5.24 4.68 -0.47
C TRP A 113 5.96 5.42 -1.66
N HIS A 114 5.30 6.41 -2.32
CA HIS A 114 5.59 6.92 -3.70
C HIS A 114 5.45 8.47 -3.98
N GLY A 115 6.01 8.95 -5.12
CA GLY A 115 5.26 9.77 -6.11
C GLY A 115 5.63 11.24 -6.40
N MET A 116 6.38 11.52 -7.49
CA MET A 116 6.53 12.86 -8.14
C MET A 116 7.18 12.79 -9.56
N PHE A 117 7.07 13.84 -10.39
CA PHE A 117 7.44 13.83 -11.84
C PHE A 117 8.94 13.70 -12.23
N GLN A 118 9.88 14.09 -11.36
CA GLN A 118 11.32 13.91 -11.55
C GLN A 118 11.99 14.31 -12.87
N ALA A 119 11.89 15.59 -13.26
CA ALA A 119 12.79 16.12 -14.29
C ALA A 119 14.28 15.90 -13.89
N SER A 120 15.05 15.20 -14.74
CA SER A 120 16.47 14.86 -14.50
C SER A 120 16.79 14.01 -13.25
N THR A 121 15.78 13.45 -12.57
CA THR A 121 15.95 12.79 -11.25
C THR A 121 15.18 11.46 -11.12
N PRO A 122 15.11 10.60 -12.16
CA PRO A 122 14.15 9.48 -12.25
C PRO A 122 14.20 8.45 -11.11
N TYR A 123 15.28 8.41 -10.34
CA TYR A 123 15.45 7.58 -9.15
C TYR A 123 14.65 8.08 -7.93
N MET A 124 14.03 9.26 -7.99
CA MET A 124 13.17 9.84 -6.94
C MET A 124 11.66 9.71 -7.24
N ASP A 125 11.26 9.03 -8.34
CA ASP A 125 9.86 8.93 -8.80
C ASP A 125 9.01 8.05 -7.87
N GLY A 126 9.66 7.24 -7.01
CA GLY A 126 9.01 6.58 -5.90
C GLY A 126 8.19 5.35 -6.29
N VAL A 127 8.42 4.72 -7.45
CA VAL A 127 7.67 3.53 -7.87
C VAL A 127 8.47 2.27 -7.55
N PRO A 128 8.03 1.45 -6.58
CA PRO A 128 8.71 0.23 -6.18
C PRO A 128 8.80 -0.77 -7.35
N GLY A 129 10.02 -1.17 -7.72
CA GLY A 129 10.29 -2.04 -8.86
C GLY A 129 10.36 -1.35 -10.23
N ILE A 130 10.07 -0.05 -10.34
CA ILE A 130 10.41 0.75 -11.54
C ILE A 130 11.58 1.68 -11.25
N SER A 131 11.38 2.70 -10.43
CA SER A 131 12.34 3.78 -10.18
C SER A 131 13.18 3.57 -8.92
N GLN A 132 12.70 2.81 -7.93
CA GLN A 132 13.45 2.48 -6.70
C GLN A 132 13.00 1.15 -6.07
N CYS A 133 13.69 0.72 -5.02
CA CYS A 133 13.19 -0.29 -4.09
C CYS A 133 12.33 0.35 -2.98
N PRO A 134 11.51 -0.43 -2.25
CA PRO A 134 10.78 0.03 -1.07
C PRO A 134 11.63 0.74 -0.01
N ILE A 135 11.01 1.67 0.71
CA ILE A 135 11.51 2.22 1.98
C ILE A 135 11.24 1.20 3.09
N PRO A 136 12.26 0.52 3.66
CA PRO A 136 12.03 -0.57 4.60
C PRO A 136 11.33 -0.13 5.89
N ALA A 137 10.63 -1.07 6.53
CA ALA A 137 9.98 -0.87 7.82
C ALA A 137 10.92 -0.26 8.87
N GLY A 138 10.48 0.81 9.54
CA GLY A 138 11.28 1.55 10.53
C GLY A 138 12.43 2.39 9.96
N SER A 139 12.56 2.50 8.64
CA SER A 139 13.63 3.26 7.96
C SER A 139 13.12 4.58 7.37
N SER A 140 14.04 5.42 6.90
CA SER A 140 13.72 6.71 6.27
C SER A 140 14.43 6.88 4.93
N PHE A 141 13.76 7.51 3.97
CA PHE A 141 14.34 7.97 2.70
C PHE A 141 14.02 9.44 2.48
N THR A 142 14.91 10.17 1.80
CA THR A 142 14.71 11.59 1.47
C THR A 142 14.56 11.76 -0.02
N TYR A 143 13.34 12.01 -0.46
CA TYR A 143 13.03 12.48 -1.81
C TYR A 143 13.51 13.92 -1.96
N GLU A 144 14.33 14.19 -2.98
CA GLU A 144 14.85 15.54 -3.26
C GLU A 144 14.93 15.81 -4.76
N PHE A 145 14.25 16.85 -5.22
CA PHE A 145 14.18 17.24 -6.63
C PHE A 145 13.85 18.73 -6.80
N VAL A 146 14.14 19.27 -7.98
CA VAL A 146 13.83 20.66 -8.35
C VAL A 146 12.60 20.67 -9.26
N ILE A 147 11.65 21.56 -8.96
CA ILE A 147 10.52 21.85 -9.85
C ILE A 147 11.08 22.69 -11.01
N ASN A 148 11.10 22.14 -12.22
CA ASN A 148 11.58 22.84 -13.41
C ASN A 148 10.42 23.03 -14.38
N ASP A 149 10.19 24.27 -14.83
CA ASP A 149 9.23 24.65 -15.89
C ASP A 149 7.81 24.06 -15.72
N GLN A 150 7.34 23.95 -14.47
CA GLN A 150 6.06 23.33 -14.10
C GLN A 150 5.30 24.14 -13.04
N TRP A 151 3.97 24.23 -13.17
CA TRP A 151 3.05 24.89 -12.23
C TRP A 151 1.62 24.33 -12.39
N GLY A 152 0.71 24.72 -11.49
CA GLY A 152 -0.69 24.28 -11.47
C GLY A 152 -1.01 23.22 -10.41
N THR A 153 -2.03 22.41 -10.66
CA THR A 153 -2.65 21.50 -9.68
C THR A 153 -2.17 20.06 -9.81
N TYR A 154 -1.52 19.57 -8.76
CA TYR A 154 -0.95 18.24 -8.64
C TYR A 154 -1.26 17.62 -7.27
N TRP A 155 -0.74 16.43 -7.04
CA TRP A 155 -0.95 15.64 -5.82
C TRP A 155 0.12 14.55 -5.72
N TYR A 156 0.25 13.92 -4.57
CA TYR A 156 1.10 12.76 -4.31
C TYR A 156 0.26 11.61 -3.71
N HIS A 157 0.71 10.37 -3.85
CA HIS A 157 0.00 9.16 -3.42
C HIS A 157 0.91 7.91 -3.39
N SER A 158 0.36 6.72 -3.16
CA SER A 158 1.09 5.44 -3.27
C SER A 158 1.24 4.88 -4.69
N HIS A 159 2.27 4.05 -4.88
CA HIS A 159 2.34 2.99 -5.91
C HIS A 159 2.59 1.60 -5.29
N TYR A 160 2.68 1.49 -3.96
CA TYR A 160 2.85 0.22 -3.28
C TYR A 160 1.49 -0.46 -3.12
N SER A 161 1.24 -1.52 -3.88
CA SER A 161 -0.08 -2.17 -3.95
C SER A 161 -1.18 -1.13 -4.29
N ALA A 162 -2.36 -1.23 -3.69
CA ALA A 162 -3.47 -0.27 -3.80
C ALA A 162 -3.63 0.64 -2.57
N THR A 163 -2.58 0.80 -1.75
CA THR A 163 -2.61 1.47 -0.44
C THR A 163 -2.93 2.97 -0.49
N MET A 164 -2.91 3.58 -1.67
CA MET A 164 -3.46 4.92 -1.94
C MET A 164 -4.93 5.02 -1.49
N ALA A 165 -5.74 4.00 -1.80
CA ALA A 165 -7.15 3.91 -1.39
C ALA A 165 -7.33 3.84 0.14
N ASP A 166 -6.27 3.52 0.89
CA ASP A 166 -6.28 3.37 2.34
C ASP A 166 -5.65 4.57 3.09
N GLY A 167 -4.85 5.44 2.44
CA GLY A 167 -4.63 6.78 2.99
C GLY A 167 -3.36 7.61 2.68
N ILE A 168 -2.23 7.07 2.18
CA ILE A 168 -1.13 7.99 1.75
C ILE A 168 -1.59 8.68 0.44
N THR A 169 -2.16 9.88 0.58
CA THR A 169 -2.52 10.82 -0.50
C THR A 169 -2.42 12.26 0.00
N GLY A 170 -2.23 13.24 -0.87
CA GLY A 170 -2.39 14.65 -0.52
C GLY A 170 -2.08 15.62 -1.67
N PRO A 171 -2.54 16.88 -1.60
CA PRO A 171 -2.43 17.83 -2.72
C PRO A 171 -1.07 18.51 -2.81
N ILE A 172 -0.73 18.92 -4.03
CA ILE A 172 0.41 19.79 -4.34
C ILE A 172 -0.09 20.94 -5.21
N VAL A 173 0.18 22.18 -4.81
CA VAL A 173 0.01 23.34 -5.70
C VAL A 173 1.35 24.02 -5.92
N ILE A 174 1.66 24.23 -7.19
CA ILE A 174 2.90 24.87 -7.63
C ILE A 174 2.50 26.15 -8.36
N HIS A 175 2.94 27.30 -7.85
CA HIS A 175 2.66 28.61 -8.43
C HIS A 175 3.74 29.03 -9.43
N SER A 176 3.41 29.90 -10.38
CA SER A 176 4.40 30.54 -11.27
C SER A 176 4.05 32.00 -11.58
N PRO A 177 5.04 32.92 -11.65
CA PRO A 177 4.86 34.23 -12.28
C PRO A 177 4.41 34.18 -13.75
N ASP A 178 4.62 33.04 -14.42
CA ASP A 178 4.21 32.77 -15.79
C ASP A 178 2.88 32.01 -15.89
N GLU A 179 2.10 31.85 -14.81
CA GLU A 179 0.70 31.37 -14.88
C GLU A 179 -0.16 32.32 -15.73
N ALA A 180 -1.04 31.76 -16.58
CA ALA A 180 -1.92 32.55 -17.45
C ALA A 180 -3.19 33.09 -16.73
N LEU A 181 -3.22 32.98 -15.39
CA LEU A 181 -4.33 33.35 -14.50
C LEU A 181 -3.73 34.00 -13.24
N VAL A 182 -3.96 35.29 -13.05
CA VAL A 182 -3.25 36.09 -12.05
C VAL A 182 -4.15 36.37 -10.84
N ARG A 183 -3.73 35.90 -9.65
CA ARG A 183 -4.40 36.19 -8.37
C ARG A 183 -4.44 37.71 -8.12
N GLY A 184 -5.60 38.23 -7.77
CA GLY A 184 -5.91 39.66 -7.67
C GLY A 184 -6.23 40.35 -9.00
N THR A 185 -6.34 39.60 -10.11
CA THR A 185 -6.80 40.09 -11.42
C THR A 185 -7.92 39.23 -11.99
N ASP A 186 -7.70 37.91 -12.10
CA ASP A 186 -8.67 36.95 -12.65
C ASP A 186 -9.47 36.23 -11.54
N TYR A 187 -8.87 36.05 -10.36
CA TYR A 187 -9.49 35.48 -9.16
C TYR A 187 -8.84 36.05 -7.90
N ASP A 188 -9.57 36.14 -6.79
CA ASP A 188 -9.05 36.71 -5.53
C ASP A 188 -8.45 35.65 -4.61
N GLU A 189 -9.10 34.48 -4.51
CA GLU A 189 -8.78 33.42 -3.56
C GLU A 189 -8.77 32.02 -4.19
N ASP A 190 -8.09 31.08 -3.54
CA ASP A 190 -7.82 29.72 -4.04
C ASP A 190 -8.13 28.66 -2.96
N ARG A 191 -8.62 27.48 -3.36
CA ARG A 191 -9.04 26.36 -2.50
C ARG A 191 -8.82 25.02 -3.20
N VAL A 192 -8.34 24.01 -2.47
CA VAL A 192 -8.33 22.62 -2.95
C VAL A 192 -9.62 21.88 -2.53
N VAL A 193 -10.16 21.11 -3.48
CA VAL A 193 -11.34 20.24 -3.30
C VAL A 193 -10.94 18.83 -3.75
N PHE A 194 -10.47 18.05 -2.77
CA PHE A 194 -9.97 16.69 -2.87
C PHE A 194 -11.14 15.70 -2.77
N VAL A 195 -11.28 14.77 -3.70
CA VAL A 195 -12.47 13.90 -3.81
C VAL A 195 -12.07 12.45 -4.07
N THR A 196 -12.64 11.49 -3.33
CA THR A 196 -12.34 10.06 -3.48
C THR A 196 -13.60 9.19 -3.35
N ASP A 197 -13.59 8.01 -3.98
CA ASP A 197 -14.41 6.89 -3.51
C ASP A 197 -13.80 6.31 -2.22
N TRP A 198 -14.60 5.64 -1.40
CA TRP A 198 -14.16 5.08 -0.13
C TRP A 198 -14.62 3.63 0.02
N MET A 199 -13.68 2.74 0.32
CA MET A 199 -13.93 1.32 0.55
C MET A 199 -13.91 1.02 2.06
N HIS A 200 -14.83 0.19 2.54
CA HIS A 200 -14.85 -0.24 3.94
C HIS A 200 -13.93 -1.43 4.23
N ASP A 201 -13.62 -2.25 3.23
CA ASP A 201 -12.52 -3.22 3.29
C ASP A 201 -11.18 -2.52 2.93
N GLU A 202 -10.09 -2.96 3.54
CA GLU A 202 -8.73 -2.50 3.25
C GLU A 202 -8.26 -2.91 1.84
N SER A 203 -7.43 -2.08 1.21
CA SER A 203 -6.96 -2.27 -0.17
C SER A 203 -6.24 -3.60 -0.36
N GLN A 204 -5.46 -4.06 0.61
CA GLN A 204 -4.77 -5.34 0.54
C GLN A 204 -5.75 -6.53 0.52
N THR A 205 -6.81 -6.48 1.34
CA THR A 205 -7.90 -7.49 1.32
C THR A 205 -8.60 -7.55 -0.05
N ILE A 206 -8.70 -6.40 -0.74
CA ILE A 206 -9.28 -6.32 -2.08
C ILE A 206 -8.29 -6.87 -3.13
N VAL A 207 -7.01 -6.50 -3.06
CA VAL A 207 -5.95 -6.94 -3.99
C VAL A 207 -5.70 -8.44 -3.91
N ASP A 208 -5.55 -9.00 -2.70
CA ASP A 208 -5.36 -10.45 -2.49
C ASP A 208 -6.50 -11.27 -3.11
N ALA A 209 -7.73 -10.78 -2.99
CA ALA A 209 -8.90 -11.44 -3.56
C ALA A 209 -8.99 -11.28 -5.09
N LEU A 210 -8.48 -10.19 -5.67
CA LEU A 210 -8.41 -9.99 -7.12
C LEU A 210 -7.28 -10.78 -7.80
N LEU A 211 -6.18 -11.03 -7.10
CA LEU A 211 -5.12 -11.96 -7.51
C LEU A 211 -5.56 -13.43 -7.38
N GLY A 212 -6.60 -13.71 -6.60
CA GLY A 212 -7.25 -15.01 -6.49
C GLY A 212 -8.19 -15.33 -7.67
N ALA A 213 -8.34 -16.62 -7.98
CA ALA A 213 -9.17 -17.10 -9.10
C ALA A 213 -10.67 -16.81 -8.97
N ASP A 214 -11.18 -16.56 -7.75
CA ASP A 214 -12.60 -16.24 -7.49
C ASP A 214 -12.91 -14.73 -7.59
N GLY A 215 -11.89 -13.86 -7.54
CA GLY A 215 -12.05 -12.41 -7.50
C GLY A 215 -12.61 -11.85 -6.18
N TYR A 216 -12.48 -10.55 -5.98
CA TYR A 216 -13.04 -9.85 -4.83
C TYR A 216 -14.56 -9.97 -4.78
N LYS A 217 -15.08 -10.59 -3.72
CA LYS A 217 -16.51 -10.88 -3.49
C LYS A 217 -17.19 -11.58 -4.69
N GLY A 218 -16.45 -12.38 -5.45
CA GLY A 218 -16.92 -13.09 -6.64
C GLY A 218 -16.85 -12.28 -7.95
N SER A 219 -16.07 -11.20 -7.97
CA SER A 219 -15.88 -10.31 -9.13
C SER A 219 -14.40 -9.96 -9.32
N PHE A 220 -13.92 -10.03 -10.57
CA PHE A 220 -12.62 -9.49 -10.98
C PHE A 220 -12.61 -7.96 -11.13
N ASN A 221 -13.72 -7.30 -10.76
CA ASN A 221 -13.96 -5.87 -10.92
C ASN A 221 -14.74 -5.36 -9.69
N PRO A 222 -14.10 -4.66 -8.74
CA PRO A 222 -14.72 -4.25 -7.47
C PRO A 222 -15.84 -3.19 -7.64
N PRO A 223 -16.57 -2.80 -6.58
CA PRO A 223 -17.57 -1.71 -6.62
C PRO A 223 -16.93 -0.31 -6.79
N GLN A 224 -17.74 0.75 -6.79
CA GLN A 224 -17.32 2.16 -6.86
C GLN A 224 -17.25 2.83 -5.46
N GLY A 225 -16.83 2.06 -4.45
CA GLY A 225 -16.91 2.48 -3.05
C GLY A 225 -18.24 2.18 -2.35
N ASP A 226 -18.17 2.20 -1.02
CA ASP A 226 -19.27 2.15 -0.07
C ASP A 226 -19.78 3.58 0.26
N SER A 227 -18.93 4.60 0.08
CA SER A 227 -19.29 6.02 0.09
C SER A 227 -18.34 6.88 -0.77
N THR A 228 -18.55 8.20 -0.79
CA THR A 228 -17.71 9.20 -1.48
C THR A 228 -17.32 10.30 -0.49
N LEU A 229 -16.02 10.63 -0.38
CA LEU A 229 -15.51 11.69 0.49
C LEU A 229 -15.18 12.96 -0.29
N ILE A 230 -15.39 14.13 0.33
CA ILE A 230 -14.88 15.43 -0.11
C ILE A 230 -14.05 16.04 1.04
N ASN A 231 -12.81 16.45 0.75
CA ASN A 231 -11.81 16.95 1.72
C ASN A 231 -11.67 16.06 2.98
N GLY A 232 -11.80 14.74 2.81
CA GLY A 232 -11.66 13.73 3.87
C GLY A 232 -12.94 13.35 4.62
N ILE A 233 -14.10 13.93 4.28
CA ILE A 233 -15.38 13.62 4.94
C ILE A 233 -16.42 13.15 3.92
N GLY A 234 -17.15 12.09 4.26
CA GLY A 234 -18.27 11.55 3.48
C GLY A 234 -19.51 11.34 4.34
N ASN A 235 -20.44 10.53 3.83
CA ASN A 235 -21.65 10.14 4.56
C ASN A 235 -22.08 8.73 4.11
N TYR A 236 -21.91 7.74 4.98
CA TYR A 236 -22.40 6.39 4.75
C TYR A 236 -23.81 6.23 5.32
N SER A 237 -24.79 6.06 4.43
CA SER A 237 -26.22 6.03 4.76
C SER A 237 -26.67 4.93 5.73
N SER A 238 -25.81 3.95 6.03
CA SER A 238 -26.07 2.86 6.98
C SER A 238 -25.26 2.95 8.28
N SER A 239 -24.57 4.08 8.55
CA SER A 239 -23.96 4.36 9.85
C SER A 239 -24.93 5.01 10.83
N ASP A 240 -24.89 4.61 12.10
CA ASP A 240 -25.57 5.27 13.22
C ASP A 240 -24.92 6.62 13.59
N THR A 241 -23.70 6.93 13.11
CA THR A 241 -22.94 8.15 13.44
C THR A 241 -22.37 8.80 12.18
N ILE A 242 -23.19 9.60 11.51
CA ILE A 242 -22.80 10.39 10.34
C ILE A 242 -21.97 11.61 10.79
N PRO A 243 -20.75 11.84 10.26
CA PRO A 243 -19.96 13.02 10.56
C PRO A 243 -20.56 14.29 9.88
N PRO A 244 -20.34 15.49 10.45
CA PRO A 244 -20.77 16.73 9.82
C PRO A 244 -20.01 16.93 8.50
N PRO A 245 -20.70 17.25 7.37
CA PRO A 245 -20.04 17.40 6.06
C PRO A 245 -18.86 18.38 6.07
N ALA A 246 -17.84 18.12 5.25
CA ALA A 246 -16.73 19.06 5.08
C ALA A 246 -17.24 20.44 4.64
N GLU A 247 -16.72 21.50 5.26
CA GLU A 247 -17.08 22.88 4.94
C GLU A 247 -15.91 23.60 4.25
N ILE A 248 -16.20 24.18 3.09
CA ILE A 248 -15.30 24.96 2.26
C ILE A 248 -15.79 26.40 2.33
N GLN A 249 -15.06 27.23 3.05
CA GLN A 249 -15.42 28.63 3.31
C GLN A 249 -14.80 29.56 2.26
N VAL A 250 -15.62 30.43 1.68
CA VAL A 250 -15.25 31.40 0.63
C VAL A 250 -15.79 32.78 0.96
N PRO A 251 -15.10 33.89 0.60
CA PRO A 251 -15.62 35.23 0.79
C PRO A 251 -16.83 35.52 -0.12
N VAL A 252 -17.72 36.42 0.33
CA VAL A 252 -18.71 37.08 -0.54
C VAL A 252 -18.06 38.09 -1.49
N ASP A 253 -18.78 38.48 -2.55
CA ASP A 253 -18.39 39.54 -3.49
C ASP A 253 -17.03 39.31 -4.20
N SER A 254 -16.68 38.05 -4.47
CA SER A 254 -15.36 37.61 -4.93
C SER A 254 -15.43 36.61 -6.10
N THR A 255 -14.32 36.41 -6.80
CA THR A 255 -14.12 35.28 -7.74
C THR A 255 -13.08 34.32 -7.15
N VAL A 256 -13.42 33.03 -7.05
CA VAL A 256 -12.63 32.02 -6.31
C VAL A 256 -12.24 30.86 -7.23
N ARG A 257 -10.96 30.50 -7.24
CA ARG A 257 -10.41 29.30 -7.89
C ARG A 257 -10.64 28.09 -6.99
N LEU A 258 -11.40 27.11 -7.48
CA LEU A 258 -11.56 25.80 -6.83
C LEU A 258 -10.79 24.76 -7.65
N ARG A 259 -9.84 24.08 -7.00
CA ARG A 259 -9.00 23.04 -7.61
C ARG A 259 -9.60 21.67 -7.31
N PHE A 260 -10.36 21.11 -8.25
CA PHE A 260 -10.88 19.75 -8.15
C PHE A 260 -9.78 18.74 -8.45
N ILE A 261 -9.54 17.83 -7.51
CA ILE A 261 -8.62 16.70 -7.65
C ILE A 261 -9.40 15.42 -7.34
N ASN A 262 -9.57 14.55 -8.33
CA ASN A 262 -10.18 13.24 -8.11
C ASN A 262 -9.08 12.21 -7.83
N ILE A 263 -9.02 11.76 -6.58
CA ILE A 263 -8.06 10.78 -6.07
C ILE A 263 -8.71 9.42 -5.77
N ALA A 264 -9.90 9.20 -6.34
CA ALA A 264 -10.62 7.93 -6.25
C ALA A 264 -9.80 6.76 -6.80
N SER A 265 -9.85 5.62 -6.09
CA SER A 265 -9.24 4.35 -6.49
C SER A 265 -9.79 3.81 -7.82
N ARG A 266 -10.96 4.28 -8.25
CA ARG A 266 -11.65 3.80 -9.46
C ARG A 266 -12.58 4.79 -10.13
N THR A 267 -13.26 5.63 -9.36
CA THR A 267 -14.52 6.23 -9.82
C THR A 267 -14.35 7.60 -10.47
N MET A 268 -14.90 7.78 -11.68
CA MET A 268 -15.07 9.10 -12.28
C MET A 268 -16.12 9.89 -11.49
N MET A 269 -15.74 11.06 -11.00
CA MET A 269 -16.56 11.94 -10.17
C MET A 269 -17.15 13.07 -11.01
N ARG A 270 -18.45 13.31 -10.87
CA ARG A 270 -19.13 14.49 -11.42
C ARG A 270 -19.27 15.56 -10.36
N MET A 271 -18.49 16.63 -10.51
CA MET A 271 -18.40 17.75 -9.59
C MET A 271 -19.41 18.82 -9.98
N SER A 272 -20.28 19.22 -9.05
CA SER A 272 -21.25 20.30 -9.24
C SER A 272 -21.45 21.09 -7.95
N ILE A 273 -21.90 22.35 -8.08
CA ILE A 273 -22.19 23.24 -6.94
C ILE A 273 -23.54 23.89 -7.18
N ASP A 274 -24.47 23.74 -6.21
CA ASP A 274 -25.81 24.29 -6.32
C ASP A 274 -25.79 25.81 -6.53
N ASN A 275 -26.60 26.29 -7.48
CA ASN A 275 -26.74 27.70 -7.86
C ASN A 275 -25.45 28.39 -8.40
N HIS A 276 -24.36 27.65 -8.64
CA HIS A 276 -23.11 28.21 -9.18
C HIS A 276 -22.80 27.68 -10.59
N ASP A 277 -22.38 28.59 -11.46
CA ASP A 277 -21.67 28.28 -12.70
C ASP A 277 -20.19 27.94 -12.39
N LEU A 278 -19.60 27.01 -13.15
CA LEU A 278 -18.21 26.57 -13.04
C LEU A 278 -17.48 26.89 -14.36
N GLU A 279 -16.63 27.92 -14.38
CA GLU A 279 -15.78 28.24 -15.54
C GLU A 279 -14.49 27.42 -15.49
N VAL A 280 -14.28 26.49 -16.42
CA VAL A 280 -13.12 25.58 -16.39
C VAL A 280 -11.89 26.26 -17.00
N ILE A 281 -10.83 26.40 -16.19
CA ILE A 281 -9.66 27.25 -16.47
C ILE A 281 -8.30 26.53 -16.44
N GLU A 282 -8.24 25.30 -15.94
CA GLU A 282 -7.01 24.49 -15.91
C GLU A 282 -7.37 23.01 -16.08
N THR A 283 -6.50 22.22 -16.70
CA THR A 283 -6.52 20.76 -16.54
C THR A 283 -5.12 20.19 -16.43
N ASP A 284 -4.89 19.32 -15.44
CA ASP A 284 -3.60 18.69 -15.13
C ASP A 284 -2.39 19.66 -15.10
N GLY A 285 -2.57 20.88 -14.58
CA GLY A 285 -1.56 21.93 -14.56
C GLY A 285 -1.37 22.72 -15.86
N THR A 286 -2.13 22.42 -16.92
CA THR A 286 -2.18 23.26 -18.13
C THR A 286 -3.33 24.27 -18.02
N ASP A 287 -2.98 25.57 -17.99
CA ASP A 287 -3.93 26.68 -18.13
C ASP A 287 -4.70 26.57 -19.47
N ILE A 288 -6.03 26.62 -19.43
CA ILE A 288 -6.91 26.48 -20.60
C ILE A 288 -7.99 27.56 -20.66
N ASP A 289 -8.44 27.84 -21.89
CA ASP A 289 -9.78 28.35 -22.15
C ASP A 289 -10.72 27.15 -22.32
N GLY A 290 -11.55 26.92 -21.31
CA GLY A 290 -12.57 25.87 -21.26
C GLY A 290 -14.01 26.41 -21.28
N PRO A 291 -15.01 25.53 -21.13
CA PRO A 291 -16.42 25.91 -21.04
C PRO A 291 -16.82 26.42 -19.65
N THR A 292 -17.93 27.15 -19.57
CA THR A 292 -18.69 27.38 -18.33
C THR A 292 -19.82 26.36 -18.24
N LEU A 293 -19.93 25.62 -17.12
CA LEU A 293 -20.85 24.49 -16.94
C LEU A 293 -21.44 24.43 -15.52
N HIS A 294 -22.55 23.71 -15.35
CA HIS A 294 -23.08 23.33 -14.02
C HIS A 294 -22.40 22.07 -13.43
N GLU A 295 -21.69 21.30 -14.25
CA GLU A 295 -21.06 20.02 -13.89
C GLU A 295 -19.70 19.87 -14.59
N VAL A 296 -18.70 19.32 -13.89
CA VAL A 296 -17.41 18.91 -14.44
C VAL A 296 -17.19 17.43 -14.15
N ALA A 297 -17.03 16.61 -15.19
CA ALA A 297 -16.66 15.20 -15.05
C ALA A 297 -15.13 15.07 -14.94
N VAL A 298 -14.66 14.45 -13.86
CA VAL A 298 -13.24 14.29 -13.50
C VAL A 298 -12.93 12.79 -13.35
N ALA A 299 -12.10 12.24 -14.22
CA ALA A 299 -11.59 10.88 -14.11
C ALA A 299 -10.67 10.69 -12.88
N PRO A 300 -10.46 9.47 -12.39
CA PRO A 300 -9.41 9.19 -11.41
C PRO A 300 -8.06 9.79 -11.84
N ALA A 301 -7.35 10.41 -10.91
CA ALA A 301 -6.09 11.16 -11.07
C ALA A 301 -6.11 12.41 -11.98
N GLU A 302 -7.25 12.74 -12.59
CA GLU A 302 -7.44 13.95 -13.38
C GLU A 302 -7.69 15.17 -12.48
N ARG A 303 -7.23 16.36 -12.90
CA ARG A 303 -7.45 17.62 -12.19
C ARG A 303 -8.10 18.65 -13.10
N TYR A 304 -8.97 19.47 -12.50
CA TYR A 304 -9.51 20.69 -13.12
C TYR A 304 -9.57 21.83 -12.10
N SER A 305 -9.02 22.99 -12.46
CA SER A 305 -9.40 24.23 -11.76
C SER A 305 -10.64 24.82 -12.40
N VAL A 306 -11.55 25.33 -11.57
CA VAL A 306 -12.69 26.14 -12.00
C VAL A 306 -12.71 27.48 -11.28
N LEU A 307 -13.26 28.51 -11.91
CA LEU A 307 -13.68 29.74 -11.24
C LEU A 307 -15.16 29.66 -10.87
N ILE A 308 -15.48 30.14 -9.66
CA ILE A 308 -16.84 30.46 -9.23
C ILE A 308 -16.92 31.93 -8.81
N ASN A 309 -18.11 32.53 -8.86
CA ASN A 309 -18.32 33.92 -8.46
C ASN A 309 -19.37 34.04 -7.34
N THR A 310 -19.01 34.75 -6.26
CA THR A 310 -19.81 34.83 -5.02
C THR A 310 -20.55 36.16 -4.85
N THR A 311 -20.74 36.94 -5.93
CA THR A 311 -21.53 38.19 -5.90
C THR A 311 -23.05 37.98 -5.81
N GLN A 312 -23.52 36.74 -5.88
CA GLN A 312 -24.92 36.37 -5.69
C GLN A 312 -25.11 35.56 -4.40
N GLY A 313 -25.47 36.26 -3.32
CA GLY A 313 -25.77 35.73 -1.99
C GLY A 313 -25.39 36.73 -0.89
N ALA A 314 -25.26 36.26 0.34
CA ALA A 314 -24.88 37.05 1.51
C ALA A 314 -23.98 36.25 2.49
N GLU A 315 -23.34 36.96 3.42
CA GLU A 315 -22.55 36.31 4.49
C GLU A 315 -23.43 35.36 5.31
N GLY A 316 -23.00 34.11 5.44
CA GLY A 316 -23.73 33.05 6.14
C GLY A 316 -24.65 32.21 5.25
N ASP A 317 -24.82 32.54 3.96
CA ASP A 317 -25.45 31.65 2.97
C ASP A 317 -24.60 30.39 2.75
N ALA A 318 -25.26 29.30 2.34
CA ALA A 318 -24.63 28.00 2.19
C ALA A 318 -25.26 27.17 1.05
N PHE A 319 -24.41 26.47 0.30
CA PHE A 319 -24.77 25.71 -0.91
C PHE A 319 -24.13 24.31 -0.87
N TRP A 320 -24.76 23.30 -1.46
CA TRP A 320 -24.16 21.97 -1.58
C TRP A 320 -23.14 21.95 -2.72
N ILE A 321 -21.91 21.55 -2.40
CA ILE A 321 -20.95 20.95 -3.33
C ILE A 321 -21.26 19.46 -3.39
N ARG A 322 -21.27 18.88 -4.60
CA ARG A 322 -21.64 17.48 -4.85
C ARG A 322 -20.55 16.79 -5.67
N ALA A 323 -20.25 15.54 -5.29
CA ALA A 323 -19.43 14.61 -6.04
C ALA A 323 -20.26 13.35 -6.33
N THR A 324 -20.81 13.23 -7.54
CA THR A 324 -21.66 12.11 -7.95
C THR A 324 -20.84 11.05 -8.68
N SER A 325 -20.92 9.79 -8.25
CA SER A 325 -20.24 8.65 -8.89
C SER A 325 -20.85 8.31 -10.25
N ALA A 326 -20.02 8.30 -11.31
CA ALA A 326 -20.47 7.91 -12.65
C ALA A 326 -20.44 6.37 -12.82
N VAL A 327 -21.60 5.71 -12.67
CA VAL A 327 -21.68 4.23 -12.64
C VAL A 327 -21.58 3.56 -14.02
N PHE A 328 -21.78 4.29 -15.13
CA PHE A 328 -21.80 3.71 -16.49
C PHE A 328 -20.48 3.05 -16.93
N CYS A 329 -19.36 3.51 -16.40
CA CYS A 329 -18.01 2.97 -16.66
C CYS A 329 -17.60 1.87 -15.66
N GLY A 330 -18.45 1.51 -14.70
CA GLY A 330 -18.13 0.57 -13.63
C GLY A 330 -19.26 -0.40 -13.31
N LEU A 331 -19.39 -0.71 -12.01
CA LEU A 331 -20.45 -1.54 -11.44
C LEU A 331 -21.12 -0.78 -10.30
N ALA A 332 -22.40 -1.06 -10.07
CA ALA A 332 -23.31 -0.16 -9.36
C ALA A 332 -23.00 0.03 -7.87
N ASN A 333 -22.81 1.29 -7.48
CA ASN A 333 -23.34 1.93 -6.29
C ASN A 333 -23.50 3.42 -6.63
N ASP A 334 -24.73 3.95 -6.60
CA ASP A 334 -24.96 5.38 -6.87
C ASP A 334 -24.70 6.17 -5.58
N GLN A 335 -23.57 6.89 -5.55
CA GLN A 335 -23.10 7.62 -4.38
C GLN A 335 -22.99 9.11 -4.73
N VAL A 336 -23.36 9.97 -3.78
CA VAL A 336 -23.25 11.42 -3.89
C VAL A 336 -22.57 11.96 -2.63
N GLY A 337 -21.26 12.13 -2.72
CA GLY A 337 -20.48 12.86 -1.72
C GLY A 337 -20.93 14.31 -1.64
N LYS A 338 -20.90 14.89 -0.44
CA LYS A 338 -21.37 16.27 -0.20
C LYS A 338 -20.42 17.04 0.70
N ALA A 339 -20.20 18.29 0.33
CA ALA A 339 -19.57 19.31 1.15
C ALA A 339 -20.42 20.59 1.13
N ILE A 340 -20.18 21.48 2.09
CA ILE A 340 -20.86 22.76 2.21
C ILE A 340 -19.93 23.85 1.66
N LEU A 341 -20.34 24.54 0.59
CA LEU A 341 -19.78 25.85 0.26
C LEU A 341 -20.46 26.87 1.18
N ARG A 342 -19.72 27.54 2.07
CA ARG A 342 -20.29 28.59 2.94
C ARG A 342 -19.67 29.95 2.65
N TYR A 343 -20.53 30.94 2.45
CA TYR A 343 -20.15 32.33 2.25
C TYR A 343 -19.75 32.98 3.59
N THR A 344 -18.57 33.60 3.61
CA THR A 344 -18.01 34.31 4.76
C THR A 344 -17.87 35.81 4.47
N GLY A 345 -17.73 36.61 5.52
CA GLY A 345 -17.69 38.06 5.40
C GLY A 345 -17.18 38.75 6.65
N SER A 346 -17.25 40.08 6.63
CA SER A 346 -16.64 40.93 7.65
C SER A 346 -17.38 41.01 8.99
N SER A 347 -18.59 40.43 9.10
CA SER A 347 -19.39 40.49 10.33
C SER A 347 -19.20 39.28 11.26
N GLY A 348 -18.63 38.18 10.77
CA GLY A 348 -18.40 36.93 11.50
C GLY A 348 -19.67 36.10 11.74
N ASN A 349 -20.77 36.37 11.05
CA ASN A 349 -22.08 35.77 11.30
C ASN A 349 -22.28 34.49 10.47
N LEU A 350 -21.40 33.49 10.67
CA LEU A 350 -21.55 32.19 10.03
C LEU A 350 -22.74 31.44 10.62
N THR A 351 -23.66 31.00 9.75
CA THR A 351 -24.71 30.05 10.13
C THR A 351 -24.10 28.66 10.33
N THR A 352 -24.64 27.85 11.23
CA THR A 352 -24.22 26.44 11.41
C THR A 352 -25.23 25.45 10.81
N SER A 353 -26.05 25.93 9.88
CA SER A 353 -27.08 25.12 9.20
C SER A 353 -26.51 24.49 7.93
N GLU A 354 -27.03 23.32 7.59
CA GLU A 354 -26.83 22.71 6.28
C GLU A 354 -27.53 23.52 5.16
N PRO A 355 -27.02 23.49 3.92
CA PRO A 355 -27.66 24.10 2.77
C PRO A 355 -29.07 23.56 2.50
N THR A 356 -30.02 24.47 2.22
CA THR A 356 -31.35 24.16 1.68
C THR A 356 -31.41 24.27 0.15
N SER A 357 -30.25 24.35 -0.50
CA SER A 357 -30.11 24.46 -1.94
C SER A 357 -30.50 23.17 -2.68
N SER A 358 -30.86 23.30 -3.96
CA SER A 358 -31.22 22.17 -4.84
C SER A 358 -30.17 22.00 -5.93
N ALA A 359 -29.94 20.75 -6.32
CA ALA A 359 -29.13 20.42 -7.48
C ALA A 359 -29.68 21.09 -8.76
N TRP A 360 -28.79 21.46 -9.67
CA TRP A 360 -29.14 21.88 -11.03
C TRP A 360 -29.97 20.79 -11.74
N SER A 361 -30.92 21.20 -12.58
CA SER A 361 -31.92 20.30 -13.19
C SER A 361 -31.43 19.53 -14.42
N ASP A 362 -30.21 19.81 -14.86
CA ASP A 362 -29.57 19.37 -16.10
C ASP A 362 -28.22 18.65 -15.86
N LEU A 363 -27.89 18.35 -14.59
CA LEU A 363 -26.79 17.45 -14.23
C LEU A 363 -26.98 16.06 -14.85
N ALA A 364 -25.88 15.37 -15.12
CA ALA A 364 -25.93 14.03 -15.67
C ALA A 364 -26.36 13.01 -14.60
N THR A 365 -27.20 12.05 -14.98
CA THR A 365 -27.54 10.94 -14.07
C THR A 365 -26.31 10.06 -13.87
N SER A 366 -26.19 9.40 -12.72
CA SER A 366 -25.14 8.41 -12.46
C SER A 366 -25.00 7.38 -13.62
N THR A 367 -26.12 7.01 -14.23
CA THR A 367 -26.23 6.11 -15.39
C THR A 367 -25.85 6.69 -16.75
N ASP A 368 -25.65 7.99 -16.89
CA ASP A 368 -25.19 8.60 -18.14
C ASP A 368 -23.73 8.27 -18.43
N LYS A 369 -23.36 8.27 -19.72
CA LYS A 369 -22.04 7.86 -20.20
C LYS A 369 -20.90 8.64 -19.54
N CYS A 370 -19.87 7.92 -19.08
CA CYS A 370 -18.61 8.49 -18.60
C CYS A 370 -17.79 9.08 -19.76
N THR A 371 -18.23 10.25 -20.23
CA THR A 371 -17.58 11.03 -21.29
C THR A 371 -16.65 12.04 -20.59
N PRO A 372 -15.33 12.02 -20.86
CA PRO A 372 -14.41 12.97 -20.23
C PRO A 372 -14.61 14.37 -20.82
N LEU A 373 -14.31 15.41 -20.03
CA LEU A 373 -14.54 16.80 -20.43
C LEU A 373 -13.84 17.15 -21.76
N ASP A 374 -12.63 16.62 -21.95
CA ASP A 374 -11.78 16.84 -23.13
C ASP A 374 -12.25 16.11 -24.41
N ALA A 375 -13.26 15.24 -24.31
CA ALA A 375 -13.98 14.65 -25.45
C ALA A 375 -15.34 15.31 -25.70
N ALA A 376 -15.95 15.89 -24.66
CA ALA A 376 -17.22 16.62 -24.76
C ALA A 376 -17.03 18.07 -25.26
N TYR A 377 -15.92 18.72 -24.87
CA TYR A 377 -15.63 20.13 -25.14
C TYR A 377 -14.23 20.32 -25.72
N THR A 378 -14.02 21.41 -26.46
CA THR A 378 -12.68 21.85 -26.88
C THR A 378 -12.04 22.64 -25.75
N LEU A 379 -10.98 22.09 -25.15
CA LEU A 379 -10.17 22.74 -24.13
C LEU A 379 -8.91 23.28 -24.81
N THR A 380 -8.70 24.59 -24.81
CA THR A 380 -7.60 25.23 -25.58
C THR A 380 -6.53 25.75 -24.62
N PRO A 381 -5.27 25.25 -24.65
CA PRO A 381 -4.24 25.77 -23.77
C PRO A 381 -3.97 27.26 -23.98
N ARG A 382 -4.04 28.07 -22.92
CA ARG A 382 -3.76 29.52 -22.97
C ARG A 382 -2.33 29.79 -23.42
N GLN A 383 -1.41 28.96 -22.93
CA GLN A 383 -0.01 28.97 -23.32
C GLN A 383 0.15 28.09 -24.57
N ALA A 384 0.33 28.72 -25.73
CA ALA A 384 0.28 28.03 -27.02
C ALA A 384 1.56 27.25 -27.33
N GLN A 385 1.47 25.93 -27.48
CA GLN A 385 2.61 25.05 -27.80
C GLN A 385 2.29 24.11 -28.97
N THR A 386 2.74 24.48 -30.17
CA THR A 386 2.63 23.65 -31.38
C THR A 386 3.40 22.34 -31.23
N ALA A 387 2.80 21.22 -31.62
CA ALA A 387 3.47 19.92 -31.69
C ALA A 387 4.44 19.86 -32.89
N ALA A 388 5.53 19.09 -32.75
CA ALA A 388 6.43 18.83 -33.87
C ALA A 388 5.70 18.23 -35.08
N SER A 389 6.08 18.61 -36.30
CA SER A 389 5.41 18.14 -37.52
C SER A 389 5.62 16.65 -37.81
N THR A 390 6.65 16.04 -37.21
CA THR A 390 7.04 14.63 -37.35
C THR A 390 7.49 14.08 -36.01
N ALA A 391 7.20 12.81 -35.73
CA ALA A 391 7.81 12.05 -34.64
C ALA A 391 8.97 11.19 -35.16
N LEU A 392 9.98 10.93 -34.32
CA LEU A 392 11.10 10.04 -34.62
C LEU A 392 10.66 8.57 -34.66
N SER A 393 9.67 8.20 -33.85
CA SER A 393 9.08 6.86 -33.83
C SER A 393 7.61 6.88 -33.36
N THR A 394 6.90 5.78 -33.58
CA THR A 394 5.56 5.54 -33.06
C THR A 394 5.51 4.15 -32.44
N GLN A 395 5.29 4.09 -31.13
CA GLN A 395 5.12 2.86 -30.37
C GLN A 395 3.64 2.57 -30.14
N VAL A 396 3.29 1.30 -29.88
CA VAL A 396 1.89 0.87 -29.67
C VAL A 396 1.78 0.05 -28.39
N LEU A 397 0.90 0.49 -27.49
CA LEU A 397 0.50 -0.24 -26.28
C LEU A 397 -1.01 -0.49 -26.35
N SER A 398 -1.39 -1.75 -26.52
CA SER A 398 -2.80 -2.16 -26.59
C SER A 398 -3.18 -2.88 -25.31
N SER A 399 -4.04 -2.27 -24.50
CA SER A 399 -4.47 -2.87 -23.23
C SER A 399 -5.72 -3.73 -23.38
N GLN A 400 -5.82 -4.75 -22.54
CA GLN A 400 -6.91 -5.71 -22.52
C GLN A 400 -7.09 -6.30 -21.12
N VAL A 401 -8.32 -6.61 -20.75
CA VAL A 401 -8.68 -7.57 -19.71
C VAL A 401 -8.47 -9.00 -20.21
N GLY A 402 -8.15 -9.94 -19.34
CA GLY A 402 -7.96 -11.35 -19.71
C GLY A 402 -7.77 -12.29 -18.52
N ALA A 403 -7.71 -13.58 -18.81
CA ALA A 403 -7.22 -14.58 -17.88
C ALA A 403 -5.71 -14.73 -18.12
N PHE A 404 -4.92 -14.54 -17.07
CA PHE A 404 -3.46 -14.59 -17.09
C PHE A 404 -2.94 -15.59 -16.06
N VAL A 405 -1.65 -15.89 -16.15
CA VAL A 405 -0.93 -16.76 -15.22
C VAL A 405 0.29 -15.98 -14.73
N ASP A 406 0.48 -15.93 -13.42
CA ASP A 406 1.60 -15.22 -12.80
C ASP A 406 2.91 -16.03 -12.84
N VAL A 407 4.00 -15.45 -12.33
CA VAL A 407 5.30 -16.14 -12.18
C VAL A 407 5.27 -17.39 -11.29
N ASN A 408 4.30 -17.49 -10.36
CA ASN A 408 4.10 -18.62 -9.46
C ASN A 408 3.18 -19.71 -10.04
N ASN A 409 2.70 -19.54 -11.28
CA ASN A 409 1.73 -20.41 -11.95
C ASN A 409 0.32 -20.39 -11.30
N VAL A 410 -0.06 -19.27 -10.68
CA VAL A 410 -1.42 -18.95 -10.23
C VAL A 410 -2.18 -18.31 -11.39
N SER A 411 -3.39 -18.78 -11.65
CA SER A 411 -4.29 -18.21 -12.67
C SER A 411 -5.17 -17.12 -12.07
N PHE A 412 -5.15 -15.93 -12.65
CA PHE A 412 -5.95 -14.78 -12.20
C PHE A 412 -6.68 -14.10 -13.37
N ALA A 413 -7.75 -13.37 -13.06
CA ALA A 413 -8.41 -12.48 -14.01
C ALA A 413 -7.85 -11.08 -13.80
N GLY A 414 -7.20 -10.52 -14.82
CA GLY A 414 -6.49 -9.26 -14.69
C GLY A 414 -6.33 -8.53 -16.01
N PHE A 415 -5.30 -7.69 -16.10
CA PHE A 415 -5.07 -6.81 -17.24
C PHE A 415 -3.64 -6.90 -17.76
N ALA A 416 -3.49 -6.61 -19.04
CA ALA A 416 -2.21 -6.63 -19.75
C ALA A 416 -2.10 -5.48 -20.75
N PHE A 417 -0.86 -5.13 -21.09
CA PHE A 417 -0.55 -4.42 -22.33
C PHE A 417 0.13 -5.39 -23.30
N ASN A 418 -0.28 -5.37 -24.58
CA ASN A 418 0.23 -6.25 -25.64
C ASN A 418 0.20 -7.75 -25.26
N ASN A 419 -0.83 -8.16 -24.50
CA ASN A 419 -1.03 -9.52 -23.96
C ASN A 419 0.04 -10.00 -22.93
N THR A 420 0.84 -9.09 -22.37
CA THR A 420 1.69 -9.36 -21.19
C THR A 420 1.17 -8.56 -19.97
N PRO A 421 0.76 -9.21 -18.86
CA PRO A 421 0.48 -8.50 -17.61
C PRO A 421 1.80 -8.02 -16.99
N TYR A 422 1.79 -6.87 -16.30
CA TYR A 422 2.96 -6.46 -15.53
C TYR A 422 3.19 -7.40 -14.34
N GLN A 423 4.44 -7.84 -14.15
CA GLN A 423 4.88 -8.68 -13.04
C GLN A 423 6.02 -7.96 -12.32
N ASN A 424 5.71 -7.34 -11.17
CA ASN A 424 6.64 -6.41 -10.53
C ASN A 424 7.83 -7.12 -9.87
N GLN A 425 9.06 -6.82 -10.27
CA GLN A 425 10.27 -7.27 -9.57
C GLN A 425 10.69 -6.22 -8.54
N ILE A 426 10.03 -6.21 -7.38
CA ILE A 426 10.01 -5.05 -6.48
C ILE A 426 11.41 -4.63 -5.97
N TYR A 427 12.32 -5.59 -5.78
CA TYR A 427 13.70 -5.37 -5.35
C TYR A 427 14.74 -5.37 -6.49
N ASN A 428 14.30 -5.33 -7.75
CA ASN A 428 15.19 -5.14 -8.92
C ASN A 428 14.60 -4.08 -9.87
N PRO A 429 14.67 -2.78 -9.50
CA PRO A 429 13.97 -1.74 -10.21
C PRO A 429 14.39 -1.62 -11.66
N LEU A 430 13.45 -1.38 -12.58
CA LEU A 430 13.75 -1.31 -14.01
C LEU A 430 14.75 -0.21 -14.37
N LEU A 431 14.80 0.88 -13.61
CA LEU A 431 15.84 1.91 -13.72
C LEU A 431 17.23 1.31 -13.44
N SER A 432 17.38 0.50 -12.39
CA SER A 432 18.60 -0.25 -12.06
C SER A 432 18.98 -1.25 -13.16
N VAL A 433 18.00 -1.96 -13.72
CA VAL A 433 18.20 -2.90 -14.84
C VAL A 433 18.78 -2.16 -16.05
N VAL A 434 18.14 -1.08 -16.52
CA VAL A 434 18.59 -0.34 -17.69
C VAL A 434 19.92 0.39 -17.44
N HIS A 435 20.13 0.94 -16.24
CA HIS A 435 21.38 1.60 -15.86
C HIS A 435 22.59 0.64 -15.88
N ARG A 436 22.44 -0.61 -15.40
CA ARG A 436 23.49 -1.64 -15.50
C ARG A 436 23.74 -2.13 -16.93
N GLY A 437 22.87 -1.78 -17.88
CA GLY A 437 22.89 -2.29 -19.26
C GLY A 437 22.23 -3.66 -19.42
N ASP A 438 21.47 -4.13 -18.41
CA ASP A 438 20.63 -5.31 -18.52
C ASP A 438 19.40 -5.03 -19.43
N THR A 439 18.73 -6.07 -19.90
CA THR A 439 17.53 -5.95 -20.75
C THR A 439 16.26 -6.30 -19.96
N ILE A 440 15.23 -5.46 -20.07
CA ILE A 440 13.91 -5.71 -19.47
C ILE A 440 13.30 -6.99 -20.06
N ASN A 441 12.79 -7.87 -19.19
CA ASN A 441 12.18 -9.12 -19.62
C ASN A 441 10.76 -8.89 -20.19
N SER A 442 10.65 -8.79 -21.51
CA SER A 442 9.38 -8.51 -22.21
C SER A 442 8.31 -9.59 -22.07
N SER A 443 8.62 -10.75 -21.48
CA SER A 443 7.65 -11.79 -21.12
C SER A 443 7.01 -11.59 -19.74
N LEU A 444 7.52 -10.64 -18.95
CA LEU A 444 7.05 -10.30 -17.59
C LEU A 444 6.67 -8.82 -17.45
N ILE A 445 7.28 -7.95 -18.24
CA ILE A 445 7.06 -6.50 -18.25
C ILE A 445 6.78 -6.04 -19.68
N PRO A 446 5.55 -5.61 -20.01
CA PRO A 446 5.32 -4.93 -21.28
C PRO A 446 6.07 -3.58 -21.26
N SER A 447 6.87 -3.32 -22.28
CA SER A 447 7.73 -2.13 -22.35
C SER A 447 7.87 -1.60 -23.78
N ILE A 448 8.13 -0.29 -23.88
CA ILE A 448 8.46 0.43 -25.12
C ILE A 448 9.68 1.32 -24.88
N THR A 449 10.48 1.53 -25.92
CA THR A 449 11.75 2.30 -25.82
C THR A 449 11.79 3.43 -26.84
N PHE A 450 12.34 4.57 -26.40
CA PHE A 450 12.68 5.73 -27.21
C PHE A 450 14.17 6.02 -27.04
N GLU A 451 14.98 5.61 -28.02
CA GLU A 451 16.45 5.73 -27.97
C GLU A 451 16.92 7.18 -28.08
N ASP A 452 16.39 7.91 -29.07
CA ASP A 452 16.75 9.29 -29.38
C ASP A 452 15.90 10.32 -28.61
N ASN A 453 16.48 11.51 -28.36
CA ASN A 453 15.75 12.70 -27.91
C ASN A 453 15.00 13.36 -29.09
N GLY A 454 13.67 13.47 -28.98
CA GLY A 454 12.84 14.27 -29.88
C GLY A 454 11.35 13.96 -29.72
N ALA A 455 10.52 14.35 -30.69
CA ALA A 455 9.10 14.04 -30.64
C ALA A 455 8.85 12.53 -30.81
N ALA A 456 8.09 11.93 -29.90
CA ALA A 456 7.80 10.49 -29.87
C ALA A 456 6.29 10.23 -29.70
N ASN A 457 5.72 9.36 -30.53
CA ASN A 457 4.29 9.01 -30.45
C ASN A 457 4.08 7.72 -29.64
N ILE A 458 3.04 7.70 -28.81
CA ILE A 458 2.48 6.48 -28.21
C ILE A 458 1.02 6.35 -28.67
N VAL A 459 0.69 5.23 -29.32
CA VAL A 459 -0.69 4.80 -29.57
C VAL A 459 -1.16 3.96 -28.39
N LEU A 460 -2.20 4.42 -27.71
CA LEU A 460 -2.87 3.70 -26.63
C LEU A 460 -4.19 3.15 -27.16
N ASN A 461 -4.31 1.82 -27.25
CA ASN A 461 -5.58 1.15 -27.57
C ASN A 461 -6.21 0.60 -26.29
N ASN A 462 -7.50 0.86 -26.09
CA ASN A 462 -8.35 0.14 -25.14
C ASN A 462 -9.14 -0.93 -25.91
N LEU A 463 -8.71 -2.19 -25.83
CA LEU A 463 -9.37 -3.31 -26.50
C LEU A 463 -10.59 -3.84 -25.74
N ASP A 464 -10.83 -3.36 -24.52
CA ASP A 464 -11.95 -3.82 -23.70
C ASP A 464 -13.29 -3.42 -24.34
N THR A 465 -14.30 -4.30 -24.22
CA THR A 465 -15.63 -4.08 -24.80
C THR A 465 -16.64 -3.51 -23.80
N VAL A 466 -16.30 -3.50 -22.51
CA VAL A 466 -17.20 -3.11 -21.41
C VAL A 466 -16.57 -2.18 -20.36
N ILE A 467 -15.26 -1.88 -20.44
CA ILE A 467 -14.53 -1.08 -19.44
C ILE A 467 -13.85 0.12 -20.11
N ASP A 468 -14.05 1.30 -19.54
CA ASP A 468 -13.38 2.54 -19.89
C ASP A 468 -12.23 2.77 -18.89
N HIS A 469 -11.10 3.37 -19.29
CA HIS A 469 -9.93 3.49 -18.39
C HIS A 469 -9.24 4.87 -18.50
N PRO A 470 -8.80 5.46 -17.37
CA PRO A 470 -7.85 6.57 -17.34
C PRO A 470 -6.42 6.05 -17.48
N TYR A 471 -5.64 6.57 -18.44
CA TYR A 471 -4.24 6.18 -18.67
C TYR A 471 -3.30 7.32 -18.27
N HIS A 472 -2.52 7.12 -17.22
CA HIS A 472 -1.50 8.06 -16.74
C HIS A 472 -0.12 7.72 -17.34
N LEU A 473 0.73 8.73 -17.52
CA LEU A 473 2.13 8.60 -17.92
C LEU A 473 3.03 9.48 -17.05
N HIS A 474 4.04 8.86 -16.44
CA HIS A 474 5.02 9.54 -15.60
C HIS A 474 6.09 10.30 -16.41
N GLY A 475 6.77 11.22 -15.72
CA GLY A 475 7.96 11.92 -16.22
C GLY A 475 7.75 12.93 -17.35
N ASN A 476 6.56 12.96 -17.98
CA ASN A 476 6.28 13.75 -19.18
C ASN A 476 4.80 14.14 -19.26
N ALA A 477 4.49 15.44 -19.32
CA ALA A 477 3.20 15.88 -19.86
C ALA A 477 3.17 15.61 -21.38
N PHE A 478 2.09 15.01 -21.88
CA PHE A 478 1.93 14.66 -23.28
C PHE A 478 0.94 15.57 -24.02
N GLN A 479 1.17 15.77 -25.32
CA GLN A 479 0.24 16.40 -26.25
C GLN A 479 -0.74 15.35 -26.77
N LEU A 480 -2.04 15.56 -26.60
CA LEU A 480 -3.09 14.68 -27.14
C LEU A 480 -3.45 15.10 -28.57
N LEU A 481 -3.05 14.29 -29.56
CA LEU A 481 -3.09 14.68 -30.98
C LEU A 481 -4.32 14.18 -31.75
N ALA A 482 -4.88 13.04 -31.32
CA ALA A 482 -6.09 12.43 -31.88
C ALA A 482 -6.67 11.37 -30.91
N ARG A 483 -7.98 11.11 -31.03
CA ARG A 483 -8.66 9.95 -30.45
C ARG A 483 -9.68 9.38 -31.43
N GLY A 484 -10.07 8.12 -31.29
CA GLY A 484 -11.06 7.49 -32.17
C GLY A 484 -11.50 6.10 -31.72
N SER A 485 -12.45 5.50 -32.42
CA SER A 485 -12.95 4.15 -32.11
C SER A 485 -12.18 3.05 -32.85
N GLY A 486 -12.32 1.81 -32.37
CA GLY A 486 -11.63 0.63 -32.89
C GLY A 486 -10.20 0.50 -32.35
N THR A 487 -9.28 0.09 -33.20
CA THR A 487 -7.87 -0.14 -32.85
C THR A 487 -6.98 0.57 -33.87
N MET A 488 -5.97 1.29 -33.38
CA MET A 488 -4.98 2.01 -34.18
C MET A 488 -3.64 1.26 -34.19
N SER A 489 -2.95 1.32 -35.33
CA SER A 489 -1.59 0.79 -35.52
C SER A 489 -0.60 1.92 -35.81
N ALA A 490 0.70 1.68 -35.64
CA ALA A 490 1.73 2.68 -35.95
C ALA A 490 1.66 3.15 -37.42
N ASP A 491 1.42 2.24 -38.36
CA ASP A 491 1.23 2.59 -39.77
C ASP A 491 -0.05 3.43 -40.00
N GLY A 492 -1.12 3.13 -39.27
CA GLY A 492 -2.41 3.83 -39.35
C GLY A 492 -2.35 5.30 -38.95
N VAL A 493 -1.42 5.67 -38.06
CA VAL A 493 -1.18 7.07 -37.67
C VAL A 493 -0.82 7.95 -38.88
N ASN A 494 -0.14 7.40 -39.89
CA ASN A 494 0.23 8.14 -41.11
C ASN A 494 -0.98 8.52 -41.99
N ALA A 495 -2.16 7.97 -41.74
CA ALA A 495 -3.41 8.32 -42.41
C ALA A 495 -4.27 9.34 -41.63
N LEU A 496 -3.85 9.74 -40.44
CA LEU A 496 -4.58 10.69 -39.59
C LEU A 496 -4.26 12.15 -39.96
N THR A 497 -5.28 13.02 -39.91
CA THR A 497 -5.06 14.46 -39.76
C THR A 497 -4.88 14.74 -38.28
N LEU A 498 -3.66 15.09 -37.86
CA LEU A 498 -3.32 15.30 -36.45
C LEU A 498 -3.60 16.75 -36.02
N SER A 499 -4.08 16.94 -34.78
CA SER A 499 -4.13 18.27 -34.17
C SER A 499 -2.72 18.67 -33.72
N LEU A 500 -2.00 19.39 -34.57
CA LEU A 500 -0.62 19.80 -34.30
C LEU A 500 -0.50 21.26 -33.83
N ASP A 501 -1.48 22.10 -34.13
CA ASP A 501 -1.52 23.48 -33.64
C ASP A 501 -2.15 23.51 -32.25
N ASN A 502 -1.37 23.95 -31.26
CA ASN A 502 -1.70 24.01 -29.84
C ASN A 502 -2.58 22.84 -29.28
N PRO A 503 -2.19 21.56 -29.45
CA PRO A 503 -2.91 20.45 -28.83
C PRO A 503 -2.92 20.55 -27.30
N LEU A 504 -3.99 20.03 -26.70
CA LEU A 504 -4.16 19.92 -25.27
C LEU A 504 -3.01 19.11 -24.65
N ARG A 505 -2.49 19.59 -23.52
CA ARG A 505 -1.39 18.98 -22.76
C ARG A 505 -1.91 18.47 -21.44
N LYS A 506 -1.62 17.21 -21.12
CA LYS A 506 -2.10 16.49 -19.92
C LYS A 506 -1.09 15.43 -19.50
N ASP A 507 -1.22 14.90 -18.29
CA ASP A 507 -0.51 13.69 -17.87
C ASP A 507 -1.45 12.47 -17.75
N ILE A 508 -2.77 12.65 -17.92
CA ILE A 508 -3.74 11.56 -17.95
C ILE A 508 -4.78 11.72 -19.07
N VAL A 509 -5.19 10.59 -19.66
CA VAL A 509 -6.20 10.55 -20.74
C VAL A 509 -7.20 9.40 -20.52
N TRP A 510 -8.48 9.72 -20.51
CA TRP A 510 -9.56 8.74 -20.46
C TRP A 510 -9.85 8.17 -21.86
N ILE A 511 -9.66 6.85 -22.02
CA ILE A 511 -9.94 6.14 -23.26
C ILE A 511 -11.09 5.16 -23.03
N GLU A 512 -12.21 5.46 -23.68
CA GLU A 512 -13.42 4.63 -23.69
C GLU A 512 -13.15 3.22 -24.21
N ARG A 513 -14.03 2.29 -23.87
CA ARG A 513 -14.06 0.91 -24.39
C ARG A 513 -13.99 0.87 -25.91
N SER A 514 -13.24 -0.08 -26.45
CA SER A 514 -13.08 -0.35 -27.88
C SER A 514 -12.68 0.88 -28.70
N SER A 515 -11.78 1.69 -28.15
CA SER A 515 -11.32 2.98 -28.66
C SER A 515 -9.83 3.21 -28.40
N TRP A 516 -9.27 4.27 -28.96
CA TRP A 516 -7.84 4.59 -28.88
C TRP A 516 -7.57 6.09 -28.75
N ALA A 517 -6.39 6.41 -28.21
CA ALA A 517 -5.81 7.75 -28.20
C ALA A 517 -4.38 7.72 -28.77
N LEU A 518 -3.98 8.83 -29.38
CA LEU A 518 -2.62 9.09 -29.85
C LEU A 518 -2.05 10.26 -29.07
N ILE A 519 -1.12 9.96 -28.17
CA ILE A 519 -0.39 10.94 -27.37
C ILE A 519 1.03 11.11 -27.92
N ARG A 520 1.63 12.27 -27.67
CA ARG A 520 3.01 12.58 -28.02
C ARG A 520 3.74 13.21 -26.83
N ILE A 521 4.92 12.68 -26.55
CA ILE A 521 5.91 13.29 -25.65
C ILE A 521 7.06 13.87 -26.46
N THR A 522 7.86 14.73 -25.83
CA THR A 522 9.29 14.82 -26.18
C THR A 522 10.01 13.76 -25.36
N SER A 523 10.88 12.97 -25.97
CA SER A 523 11.71 11.97 -25.27
C SER A 523 12.96 12.62 -24.65
N ASP A 524 12.82 13.79 -24.01
CA ASP A 524 13.92 14.62 -23.51
C ASP A 524 14.25 14.45 -22.02
N ASN A 525 13.41 13.76 -21.23
CA ASN A 525 13.65 13.38 -19.84
C ASN A 525 14.07 11.89 -19.72
N PRO A 526 15.38 11.55 -19.65
CA PRO A 526 15.83 10.16 -19.57
C PRO A 526 15.37 9.45 -18.29
N GLY A 527 14.89 8.22 -18.41
CA GLY A 527 14.36 7.46 -17.29
C GLY A 527 13.55 6.24 -17.74
N VAL A 528 13.05 5.47 -16.76
CA VAL A 528 12.07 4.41 -17.00
C VAL A 528 10.77 4.85 -16.33
N TRP A 529 9.80 5.26 -17.15
CA TRP A 529 8.57 5.90 -16.70
C TRP A 529 7.39 4.93 -16.82
N PRO A 530 6.61 4.69 -15.76
CA PRO A 530 5.41 3.87 -15.90
C PRO A 530 4.33 4.60 -16.70
N LEU A 531 3.66 3.84 -17.58
CA LEU A 531 2.41 4.18 -18.22
C LEU A 531 1.38 3.14 -17.79
N HIS A 532 0.32 3.56 -17.10
CA HIS A 532 -0.59 2.62 -16.46
C HIS A 532 -2.03 3.10 -16.44
N CYS A 533 -2.95 2.19 -16.12
CA CYS A 533 -4.31 2.58 -15.77
C CYS A 533 -4.33 3.15 -14.35
N HIS A 534 -4.95 4.31 -14.16
CA HIS A 534 -5.12 4.92 -12.84
C HIS A 534 -6.42 4.49 -12.15
N ILE A 535 -6.69 3.18 -12.22
CA ILE A 535 -7.68 2.51 -11.38
C ILE A 535 -6.86 1.49 -10.61
N ASP A 536 -6.68 1.71 -9.31
CA ASP A 536 -5.75 0.98 -8.43
C ASP A 536 -5.93 -0.54 -8.53
N TRP A 537 -7.19 -0.96 -8.60
CA TRP A 537 -7.59 -2.36 -8.74
C TRP A 537 -7.15 -2.98 -10.07
N HIS A 538 -7.13 -2.19 -11.16
CA HIS A 538 -6.61 -2.63 -12.46
C HIS A 538 -5.08 -2.59 -12.50
N LEU A 539 -4.47 -1.61 -11.81
CA LEU A 539 -3.03 -1.46 -11.66
C LEU A 539 -2.43 -2.68 -10.92
N ALA A 540 -3.00 -3.03 -9.77
CA ALA A 540 -2.57 -4.14 -8.92
C ALA A 540 -2.63 -5.50 -9.64
N VAL A 541 -3.61 -5.73 -10.51
CA VAL A 541 -3.69 -6.94 -11.37
C VAL A 541 -3.12 -6.73 -12.78
N GLY A 542 -2.09 -5.89 -12.90
CA GLY A 542 -1.12 -5.93 -14.01
C GLY A 542 -1.24 -4.84 -15.09
N LYS A 543 -2.11 -3.83 -14.95
CA LYS A 543 -2.33 -2.78 -15.98
C LYS A 543 -1.27 -1.66 -15.99
N MET A 544 0.01 -2.03 -16.01
CA MET A 544 1.17 -1.13 -16.16
C MET A 544 2.03 -1.55 -17.38
N ALA A 545 2.71 -0.59 -18.00
CA ALA A 545 3.81 -0.81 -18.94
C ALA A 545 4.95 0.20 -18.67
N ALA A 546 6.18 -0.16 -19.05
CA ALA A 546 7.36 0.70 -18.86
C ALA A 546 7.73 1.46 -20.14
N VAL A 547 7.93 2.77 -20.05
CA VAL A 547 8.39 3.65 -21.13
C VAL A 547 9.84 4.04 -20.86
N VAL A 548 10.78 3.42 -21.59
CA VAL A 548 12.22 3.68 -21.44
C VAL A 548 12.63 4.83 -22.36
N VAL A 549 13.16 5.91 -21.79
CA VAL A 549 13.59 7.11 -22.53
C VAL A 549 15.11 7.26 -22.42
N GLN A 550 15.79 7.35 -23.58
CA GLN A 550 17.25 7.53 -23.72
C GLN A 550 18.08 6.58 -22.83
N PRO A 551 18.04 5.25 -23.06
CA PRO A 551 18.71 4.28 -22.19
C PRO A 551 20.24 4.41 -22.15
N ASP A 552 20.89 5.01 -23.16
CA ASP A 552 22.31 5.38 -23.09
C ASP A 552 22.58 6.55 -22.12
N ALA A 553 21.63 7.47 -21.95
CA ALA A 553 21.73 8.51 -20.91
C ALA A 553 21.48 7.91 -19.52
N ILE A 554 20.56 6.95 -19.37
CA ILE A 554 20.34 6.20 -18.11
C ILE A 554 21.61 5.46 -17.69
N ARG A 555 22.31 4.80 -18.62
CA ARG A 555 23.63 4.17 -18.39
C ARG A 555 24.74 5.15 -17.98
N ALA A 556 24.53 6.45 -18.17
CA ALA A 556 25.49 7.52 -17.85
C ALA A 556 25.08 8.38 -16.63
N MET A 557 23.99 8.04 -15.92
CA MET A 557 23.57 8.74 -14.71
C MET A 557 24.48 8.43 -13.51
N ASP A 558 24.88 9.46 -12.77
CA ASP A 558 25.44 9.31 -11.42
C ASP A 558 24.27 9.12 -10.42
N LEU A 559 24.05 7.89 -9.95
CA LEU A 559 22.95 7.54 -9.03
C LEU A 559 23.39 7.65 -7.55
N PRO A 560 22.59 8.24 -6.64
CA PRO A 560 22.96 8.37 -5.22
C PRO A 560 23.10 7.02 -4.51
N SER A 561 24.10 6.90 -3.61
CA SER A 561 24.26 5.66 -2.84
C SER A 561 23.02 5.37 -1.98
N SER A 562 22.44 6.38 -1.34
CA SER A 562 21.24 6.27 -0.51
C SER A 562 20.01 5.74 -1.25
N TRP A 563 19.98 5.81 -2.58
CA TRP A 563 18.96 5.17 -3.40
C TRP A 563 19.30 3.71 -3.71
N SER A 564 20.56 3.40 -4.06
CA SER A 564 20.99 2.00 -4.22
C SER A 564 20.97 1.21 -2.91
N ASP A 565 21.13 1.90 -1.78
CA ASP A 565 21.12 1.34 -0.44
C ASP A 565 19.72 0.78 -0.09
N LEU A 566 18.62 1.33 -0.65
CA LEU A 566 17.26 0.78 -0.54
C LEU A 566 17.11 -0.64 -1.10
N CYS A 567 18.01 -1.03 -2.03
CA CYS A 567 18.05 -2.36 -2.63
C CYS A 567 19.17 -3.23 -2.03
N SER A 568 19.71 -2.85 -0.87
CA SER A 568 20.57 -3.74 -0.07
C SER A 568 19.75 -4.93 0.45
N GLY A 569 20.44 -6.00 0.87
CA GLY A 569 19.94 -7.15 1.66
C GLY A 569 18.85 -8.06 1.06
N THR A 570 18.07 -7.54 0.12
CA THR A 570 16.85 -8.08 -0.50
C THR A 570 17.14 -9.07 -1.64
N ASP A 571 16.14 -9.84 -2.06
CA ASP A 571 16.23 -10.74 -3.22
C ASP A 571 15.75 -10.04 -4.51
N PRO A 572 16.64 -9.71 -5.46
CA PRO A 572 16.28 -9.09 -6.74
C PRO A 572 15.47 -10.01 -7.69
N SER A 573 15.18 -11.25 -7.27
CA SER A 573 14.28 -12.18 -7.97
C SER A 573 12.90 -12.33 -7.32
N ALA A 574 12.62 -11.64 -6.21
CA ALA A 574 11.29 -11.56 -5.61
C ALA A 574 10.28 -10.81 -6.53
N PHE A 575 8.99 -11.08 -6.34
CA PHE A 575 7.90 -10.50 -7.12
C PHE A 575 6.74 -10.03 -6.24
N GLY A 576 6.13 -8.90 -6.60
CA GLY A 576 5.00 -8.29 -5.88
C GLY A 576 5.40 -7.52 -4.61
N PRO A 577 4.45 -6.93 -3.87
CA PRO A 577 4.64 -6.64 -2.44
C PRO A 577 4.95 -7.96 -1.69
N ASP A 578 5.65 -7.88 -0.56
CA ASP A 578 6.54 -8.95 -0.10
C ASP A 578 5.86 -10.33 0.13
N PRO A 579 6.19 -11.36 -0.67
CA PRO A 579 5.68 -12.72 -0.47
C PRO A 579 6.28 -13.44 0.75
N ASP A 580 7.28 -12.90 1.45
CA ASP A 580 7.76 -13.50 2.72
C ASP A 580 6.72 -13.37 3.87
N ASN A 581 5.67 -12.55 3.70
CA ASN A 581 4.45 -12.57 4.53
C ASN A 581 3.37 -13.53 4.02
N ALA A 582 3.50 -14.12 2.83
CA ALA A 582 2.65 -15.25 2.44
C ALA A 582 3.09 -16.49 3.24
N PRO A 583 2.22 -17.14 4.04
CA PRO A 583 2.68 -18.23 4.89
C PRO A 583 3.31 -19.37 4.08
N ASP A 584 4.50 -19.79 4.46
CA ASP A 584 5.25 -20.96 3.95
C ASP A 584 4.54 -22.32 4.16
N GLY A 585 3.28 -22.30 4.62
CA GLY A 585 2.47 -23.44 5.02
C GLY A 585 2.86 -24.04 6.38
N ILE A 586 3.88 -23.49 7.05
CA ILE A 586 4.39 -23.99 8.33
C ILE A 586 3.70 -23.25 9.48
N PHE A 587 2.95 -24.00 10.28
CA PHE A 587 2.30 -23.48 11.47
C PHE A 587 3.30 -23.44 12.65
N ARG A 588 3.60 -22.25 13.15
CA ARG A 588 4.65 -21.97 14.12
C ARG A 588 4.10 -21.96 15.54
N VAL A 589 4.50 -22.94 16.35
CA VAL A 589 3.97 -23.18 17.70
C VAL A 589 5.03 -22.88 18.77
N VAL A 590 4.70 -22.04 19.75
CA VAL A 590 5.53 -21.86 20.94
C VAL A 590 4.92 -22.63 22.12
N LEU A 591 5.63 -23.66 22.57
CA LEU A 591 5.24 -24.52 23.70
C LEU A 591 5.91 -24.03 24.99
N ILE A 592 5.15 -23.31 25.81
CA ILE A 592 5.54 -22.88 27.14
C ILE A 592 5.37 -24.03 28.14
N SER A 593 6.44 -24.37 28.86
CA SER A 593 6.43 -25.34 29.95
C SER A 593 6.70 -24.65 31.29
N SER A 594 5.91 -25.01 32.32
CA SER A 594 6.04 -24.43 33.66
C SER A 594 6.07 -25.51 34.75
N GLY A 595 6.53 -25.15 35.95
CA GLY A 595 6.87 -26.11 37.01
C GLY A 595 5.73 -27.05 37.43
N SER A 596 5.69 -28.26 36.86
CA SER A 596 4.77 -29.35 37.20
C SER A 596 5.35 -30.68 36.72
N VAL A 597 5.06 -31.78 37.41
CA VAL A 597 5.58 -33.13 37.03
C VAL A 597 5.13 -33.55 35.62
N ALA A 598 4.04 -32.97 35.12
CA ALA A 598 3.58 -33.17 33.74
C ALA A 598 4.57 -32.67 32.67
N SER A 599 5.58 -31.84 33.01
CA SER A 599 6.64 -31.40 32.10
C SER A 599 7.45 -32.55 31.49
N ILE A 600 7.45 -33.74 32.12
CA ILE A 600 8.01 -34.98 31.55
C ILE A 600 7.34 -35.40 30.22
N LYS A 601 6.23 -34.76 29.82
CA LYS A 601 5.54 -34.96 28.55
C LYS A 601 5.88 -33.95 27.45
N VAL A 602 6.69 -32.92 27.73
CA VAL A 602 7.16 -32.00 26.67
C VAL A 602 7.95 -32.74 25.56
N PRO A 603 8.86 -33.70 25.86
CA PRO A 603 9.50 -34.50 24.82
C PRO A 603 8.52 -35.33 23.98
N ASP A 604 7.48 -35.91 24.59
CA ASP A 604 6.46 -36.70 23.87
C ASP A 604 5.62 -35.81 22.93
N ILE A 605 5.25 -34.61 23.38
CA ILE A 605 4.53 -33.61 22.57
C ILE A 605 5.41 -33.14 21.40
N ALA A 606 6.66 -32.75 21.66
CA ALA A 606 7.59 -32.28 20.64
C ALA A 606 7.88 -33.36 19.58
N GLY A 607 8.15 -34.59 20.02
CA GLY A 607 8.36 -35.73 19.11
C GLY A 607 7.11 -36.07 18.30
N ALA A 608 5.91 -35.86 18.82
CA ALA A 608 4.68 -36.05 18.06
C ALA A 608 4.43 -34.95 17.03
N LEU A 609 4.52 -33.67 17.41
CA LEU A 609 4.26 -32.54 16.52
C LEU A 609 5.19 -32.54 15.29
N LEU A 610 6.48 -32.79 15.49
CA LEU A 610 7.48 -32.77 14.40
C LEU A 610 7.36 -33.94 13.39
N LYS A 611 6.40 -34.85 13.57
CA LYS A 611 5.99 -35.80 12.51
C LYS A 611 5.21 -35.09 11.40
N ASN A 612 4.52 -34.00 11.74
CA ASN A 612 3.89 -33.11 10.78
C ASN A 612 4.94 -32.09 10.30
N LYS A 613 5.33 -32.18 9.02
CA LYS A 613 6.36 -31.31 8.43
C LYS A 613 5.93 -29.85 8.29
N ASN A 614 4.63 -29.59 8.43
CA ASN A 614 4.02 -28.29 8.30
C ASN A 614 3.75 -27.67 9.69
N ILE A 615 4.47 -28.12 10.72
CA ILE A 615 4.49 -27.55 12.08
C ILE A 615 5.95 -27.31 12.47
N ALA A 616 6.27 -26.08 12.86
CA ALA A 616 7.53 -25.75 13.54
C ALA A 616 7.27 -25.51 15.03
N LEU A 617 8.29 -25.76 15.86
CA LEU A 617 8.17 -25.70 17.32
C LEU A 617 9.34 -24.97 17.95
N GLN A 618 9.06 -24.01 18.83
CA GLN A 618 10.01 -23.55 19.85
C GLN A 618 9.45 -23.85 21.24
N ILE A 619 10.33 -24.12 22.20
CA ILE A 619 9.94 -24.49 23.57
C ILE A 619 10.46 -23.41 24.53
N VAL A 620 9.60 -22.84 25.37
CA VAL A 620 10.01 -21.89 26.41
C VAL A 620 9.83 -22.57 27.77
N ALA A 621 10.93 -22.83 28.46
CA ALA A 621 10.93 -23.62 29.68
C ALA A 621 11.29 -22.75 30.89
N THR A 622 10.34 -22.55 31.82
CA THR A 622 10.70 -21.89 33.08
C THR A 622 11.64 -22.80 33.89
N LYS A 623 12.50 -22.19 34.71
CA LYS A 623 13.50 -22.88 35.55
C LYS A 623 12.98 -24.07 36.39
N ALA A 624 11.68 -24.11 36.70
CA ALA A 624 11.05 -25.21 37.44
C ALA A 624 10.60 -26.40 36.56
N SER A 625 10.49 -26.21 35.24
CA SER A 625 10.12 -27.25 34.26
C SER A 625 11.32 -28.05 33.75
N THR A 626 12.49 -27.42 33.64
CA THR A 626 13.77 -28.03 33.21
C THR A 626 14.32 -29.07 34.20
N HIS A 627 13.69 -29.24 35.36
CA HIS A 627 13.92 -30.38 36.25
C HIS A 627 13.40 -31.72 35.72
N PHE A 628 12.53 -31.71 34.69
CA PHE A 628 11.84 -32.90 34.18
C PHE A 628 12.28 -33.34 32.77
N TYR A 629 12.98 -32.48 32.04
CA TYR A 629 13.55 -32.76 30.71
C TYR A 629 14.64 -31.73 30.36
N SER A 630 15.51 -32.08 29.41
CA SER A 630 16.57 -31.25 28.83
C SER A 630 16.41 -31.14 27.30
N GLN A 631 17.19 -30.26 26.66
CA GLN A 631 17.29 -30.21 25.19
C GLN A 631 17.59 -31.61 24.60
N THR A 632 18.52 -32.35 25.18
CA THR A 632 18.90 -33.71 24.76
C THR A 632 17.71 -34.69 24.75
N ASP A 633 16.75 -34.52 25.67
CA ASP A 633 15.54 -35.37 25.72
C ASP A 633 14.55 -35.00 24.62
N ILE A 634 14.43 -33.69 24.29
CA ILE A 634 13.68 -33.21 23.11
C ILE A 634 14.30 -33.78 21.83
N ASP A 635 15.61 -33.61 21.67
CA ASP A 635 16.36 -34.06 20.48
C ASP A 635 16.21 -35.57 20.26
N SER A 636 16.34 -36.35 21.34
CA SER A 636 16.20 -37.81 21.32
C SER A 636 14.78 -38.24 20.94
N SER A 637 13.75 -37.56 21.48
CA SER A 637 12.35 -37.86 21.18
C SER A 637 11.99 -37.52 19.74
N ILE A 638 12.45 -36.37 19.22
CA ILE A 638 12.26 -35.97 17.82
C ILE A 638 12.97 -36.94 16.89
N CYS A 639 14.28 -37.18 17.08
CA CYS A 639 15.05 -38.09 16.20
C CYS A 639 14.42 -39.50 16.12
N SER A 640 14.01 -40.05 17.26
CA SER A 640 13.24 -41.30 17.34
C SER A 640 11.93 -41.24 16.53
N SER A 641 11.17 -40.16 16.72
CA SER A 641 9.85 -39.96 16.11
C SER A 641 9.88 -39.77 14.58
N ILE A 642 10.90 -39.08 14.03
CA ILE A 642 11.06 -38.87 12.59
C ILE A 642 12.07 -39.83 11.92
N SER A 643 12.46 -40.90 12.63
CA SER A 643 13.39 -41.94 12.11
C SER A 643 14.70 -41.36 11.56
N VAL A 644 15.28 -40.40 12.29
CA VAL A 644 16.67 -39.97 12.13
C VAL A 644 17.51 -40.77 13.13
N PRO A 645 18.64 -41.40 12.74
CA PRO A 645 19.56 -41.96 13.74
C PRO A 645 20.07 -40.81 14.62
N PRO A 646 20.00 -40.91 15.96
CA PRO A 646 20.52 -39.85 16.83
C PRO A 646 21.99 -39.61 16.50
N SER A 647 22.34 -38.37 16.17
CA SER A 647 23.68 -38.03 15.70
C SER A 647 24.66 -37.85 16.85
N ASP A 648 25.97 -37.93 16.57
CA ASP A 648 27.01 -37.55 17.52
C ASP A 648 27.02 -36.02 17.72
N SER A 649 26.09 -35.53 18.56
CA SER A 649 26.16 -34.25 19.27
C SER A 649 26.32 -32.96 18.43
N SER A 650 25.85 -32.92 17.16
CA SER A 650 26.05 -31.72 16.31
C SER A 650 25.07 -31.49 15.15
N SER A 651 23.99 -32.25 15.01
CA SER A 651 22.96 -31.94 13.99
C SER A 651 21.84 -31.07 14.59
N ASP A 652 21.74 -29.83 14.13
CA ASP A 652 20.56 -28.99 14.38
C ASP A 652 19.29 -29.67 13.81
N ILE A 653 18.19 -29.56 14.57
CA ILE A 653 16.86 -30.09 14.25
C ILE A 653 15.75 -29.02 14.27
N GLY A 654 16.12 -27.75 14.46
CA GLY A 654 15.21 -26.59 14.38
C GLY A 654 14.37 -26.30 15.63
N VAL A 655 14.46 -27.10 16.70
CA VAL A 655 13.68 -26.94 17.94
C VAL A 655 14.60 -26.65 19.12
N ARG A 656 14.52 -25.45 19.71
CA ARG A 656 15.29 -25.08 20.92
C ARG A 656 14.39 -24.95 22.15
N VAL A 657 14.95 -25.36 23.29
CA VAL A 657 14.45 -25.07 24.63
C VAL A 657 15.11 -23.79 25.12
N TRP A 658 14.35 -22.71 25.19
CA TRP A 658 14.75 -21.40 25.65
C TRP A 658 14.44 -21.22 27.15
N THR A 659 15.34 -20.62 27.91
CA THR A 659 15.15 -20.33 29.35
C THR A 659 15.34 -18.86 29.68
N ASP A 660 15.06 -18.48 30.93
CA ASP A 660 15.20 -17.11 31.44
C ASP A 660 16.63 -16.58 31.32
N GLU A 661 17.62 -17.47 31.24
CA GLU A 661 19.03 -17.14 30.99
C GLU A 661 19.34 -16.77 29.51
N ASP A 662 18.48 -17.12 28.55
CA ASP A 662 18.63 -16.75 27.13
C ASP A 662 18.06 -15.35 26.81
N GLU A 663 17.07 -14.87 27.57
CA GLU A 663 16.20 -13.73 27.21
C GLU A 663 16.94 -12.45 26.80
N TRP A 664 18.09 -12.21 27.44
CA TRP A 664 18.92 -11.00 27.29
C TRP A 664 20.35 -11.31 26.82
N ALA A 665 20.63 -12.53 26.34
CA ALA A 665 21.99 -12.93 25.94
C ALA A 665 22.48 -12.16 24.69
N ASP A 666 21.58 -11.90 23.75
CA ASP A 666 21.89 -11.28 22.47
C ASP A 666 21.78 -9.74 22.51
N TRP A 667 20.89 -9.17 23.34
CA TRP A 667 20.61 -7.73 23.43
C TRP A 667 21.67 -6.91 24.20
N LYS A 668 22.32 -5.96 23.53
CA LYS A 668 23.39 -5.09 24.08
C LYS A 668 23.21 -3.61 23.72
N LYS A 669 22.43 -3.28 22.68
CA LYS A 669 22.03 -1.93 22.27
C LYS A 669 20.60 -1.90 21.71
N VAL A 670 20.03 -0.69 21.63
CA VAL A 670 18.78 -0.44 20.88
C VAL A 670 18.96 -0.89 19.43
N GLY A 671 17.95 -1.58 18.88
CA GLY A 671 17.97 -2.16 17.53
C GLY A 671 18.49 -3.60 17.44
N GLU A 672 18.96 -4.21 18.54
CA GLU A 672 19.19 -5.66 18.60
C GLU A 672 17.91 -6.40 19.05
N PRO A 673 17.72 -7.67 18.63
CA PRO A 673 16.52 -8.44 18.96
C PRO A 673 16.40 -8.74 20.46
N ILE A 674 15.16 -8.86 20.94
CA ILE A 674 14.82 -9.25 22.31
C ILE A 674 14.02 -10.55 22.23
N LEU A 675 14.46 -11.61 22.93
CA LEU A 675 13.98 -12.97 22.65
C LEU A 675 12.46 -13.13 22.79
N HIS A 676 11.82 -12.50 23.78
CA HIS A 676 10.36 -12.55 23.92
C HIS A 676 9.61 -11.71 22.85
N ILE A 677 10.26 -10.72 22.24
CA ILE A 677 9.71 -9.94 21.12
C ILE A 677 9.77 -10.73 19.81
N GLU A 678 10.85 -11.49 19.59
CA GLU A 678 10.94 -12.35 18.40
C GLU A 678 10.08 -13.61 18.52
N LEU A 679 9.99 -14.21 19.72
CA LEU A 679 9.10 -15.35 19.97
C LEU A 679 7.60 -15.00 19.83
N ARG A 680 7.17 -13.74 20.04
CA ARG A 680 5.78 -13.33 19.72
C ARG A 680 5.56 -13.10 18.22
N ARG A 681 6.56 -12.59 17.49
CA ARG A 681 6.49 -12.36 16.03
C ARG A 681 6.42 -13.69 15.29
N TRP A 682 7.11 -14.68 15.81
CA TRP A 682 7.20 -16.02 15.25
C TRP A 682 6.01 -16.93 15.61
N ALA A 683 5.10 -16.56 16.51
CA ALA A 683 4.09 -17.51 17.02
C ALA A 683 2.69 -17.37 16.37
N ASP A 684 2.30 -18.35 15.55
CA ASP A 684 0.91 -18.54 15.12
C ASP A 684 0.02 -19.06 16.27
N LEU A 685 0.61 -19.77 17.24
CA LEU A 685 -0.07 -20.34 18.40
C LEU A 685 0.87 -20.47 19.60
N VAL A 686 0.40 -20.08 20.78
CA VAL A 686 1.12 -20.31 22.05
C VAL A 686 0.37 -21.34 22.91
N VAL A 687 1.08 -22.36 23.39
CA VAL A 687 0.50 -23.43 24.22
C VAL A 687 1.24 -23.53 25.55
N ILE A 688 0.52 -23.46 26.66
CA ILE A 688 1.07 -23.53 28.02
C ILE A 688 0.78 -24.92 28.60
N ALA A 689 1.67 -25.87 28.33
CA ALA A 689 1.50 -27.28 28.68
C ALA A 689 2.78 -27.90 29.28
N PRO A 690 2.82 -28.16 30.61
CA PRO A 690 1.82 -27.81 31.62
C PRO A 690 1.80 -26.33 32.01
N CYS A 691 0.61 -25.84 32.39
CA CYS A 691 0.42 -24.61 33.15
C CYS A 691 0.27 -24.92 34.65
N SER A 692 1.23 -24.47 35.46
CA SER A 692 1.21 -24.59 36.92
C SER A 692 0.30 -23.52 37.56
N ALA A 693 -0.04 -23.70 38.84
CA ALA A 693 -0.80 -22.69 39.58
C ALA A 693 -0.06 -21.34 39.73
N ASP A 694 1.28 -21.36 39.74
CA ASP A 694 2.13 -20.17 39.75
C ASP A 694 2.06 -19.43 38.41
N MET A 695 2.25 -20.14 37.30
CA MET A 695 2.14 -19.58 35.94
C MET A 695 0.76 -18.97 35.71
N LEU A 696 -0.31 -19.70 36.05
CA LEU A 696 -1.68 -19.23 35.96
C LEU A 696 -1.94 -17.97 36.81
N ALA A 697 -1.36 -17.89 38.02
CA ALA A 697 -1.47 -16.72 38.89
C ALA A 697 -0.69 -15.51 38.35
N LYS A 698 0.48 -15.73 37.75
CA LYS A 698 1.29 -14.68 37.12
C LYS A 698 0.57 -14.07 35.91
N ILE A 699 0.04 -14.91 35.02
CA ILE A 699 -0.73 -14.48 33.85
C ILE A 699 -1.96 -13.65 34.29
N ALA A 700 -2.78 -14.20 35.19
CA ALA A 700 -3.97 -13.50 35.70
C ALA A 700 -3.65 -12.25 36.55
N GLY A 701 -2.41 -12.13 37.05
CA GLY A 701 -1.90 -10.96 37.77
C GLY A 701 -1.16 -9.94 36.91
N GLY A 702 -0.97 -10.20 35.61
CA GLY A 702 -0.17 -9.34 34.72
C GLY A 702 1.33 -9.30 35.04
N ILE A 703 1.86 -10.29 35.76
CA ILE A 703 3.27 -10.38 36.15
C ILE A 703 4.09 -10.87 34.95
N CYS A 704 5.06 -10.07 34.52
CA CYS A 704 6.09 -10.41 33.54
C CYS A 704 7.48 -10.37 34.22
N ASP A 705 7.87 -11.50 34.83
CA ASP A 705 9.11 -11.62 35.62
C ASP A 705 10.08 -12.69 35.11
N ASN A 706 9.78 -13.30 33.95
CA ASN A 706 10.56 -14.35 33.30
C ASN A 706 10.20 -14.47 31.80
N LEU A 707 11.01 -15.18 31.00
CA LEU A 707 10.88 -15.23 29.53
C LEU A 707 9.46 -15.62 29.07
N ALA A 708 8.89 -16.63 29.72
CA ALA A 708 7.54 -17.13 29.42
C ALA A 708 6.44 -16.09 29.67
N THR A 709 6.56 -15.29 30.73
CA THR A 709 5.56 -14.29 31.10
C THR A 709 5.78 -12.94 30.39
N SER A 710 7.03 -12.57 30.08
CA SER A 710 7.34 -11.49 29.14
C SER A 710 6.71 -11.75 27.77
N LEU A 711 6.89 -12.96 27.23
CA LEU A 711 6.28 -13.39 25.96
C LEU A 711 4.76 -13.28 25.98
N LEU A 712 4.09 -13.93 26.94
CA LEU A 712 2.62 -13.90 27.05
C LEU A 712 2.06 -12.48 27.25
N ARG A 713 2.82 -11.57 27.85
CA ARG A 713 2.43 -10.17 28.03
C ARG A 713 2.62 -9.31 26.77
N ALA A 714 3.47 -9.75 25.83
CA ALA A 714 3.80 -9.02 24.60
C ALA A 714 3.02 -9.48 23.35
N LEU A 715 2.31 -10.61 23.43
CA LEU A 715 1.44 -11.13 22.35
C LEU A 715 0.34 -10.12 21.95
N PRO A 716 0.00 -10.02 20.66
CA PRO A 716 -1.19 -9.31 20.21
C PRO A 716 -2.47 -10.09 20.59
N PRO A 717 -3.65 -9.43 20.71
CA PRO A 717 -4.92 -10.10 21.01
C PRO A 717 -5.37 -11.14 19.97
N SER A 718 -4.78 -11.12 18.77
CA SER A 718 -5.08 -12.03 17.66
C SER A 718 -4.37 -13.39 17.77
N THR A 719 -3.24 -13.51 18.48
CA THR A 719 -2.53 -14.79 18.61
C THR A 719 -3.28 -15.71 19.59
N PRO A 720 -3.78 -16.89 19.16
CA PRO A 720 -4.47 -17.81 20.06
C PRO A 720 -3.52 -18.35 21.13
N VAL A 721 -4.03 -18.47 22.36
CA VAL A 721 -3.33 -19.07 23.50
C VAL A 721 -4.14 -20.22 24.09
N VAL A 722 -3.53 -21.40 24.18
CA VAL A 722 -4.13 -22.60 24.80
C VAL A 722 -3.42 -22.92 26.11
N LEU A 723 -4.15 -22.96 27.22
CA LEU A 723 -3.63 -23.18 28.56
C LEU A 723 -4.07 -24.55 29.09
N CYS A 724 -3.11 -25.40 29.51
CA CYS A 724 -3.37 -26.76 30.00
C CYS A 724 -3.02 -26.90 31.50
N PRO A 725 -3.98 -26.72 32.43
CA PRO A 725 -3.70 -26.71 33.88
C PRO A 725 -3.19 -28.07 34.40
N ALA A 726 -2.14 -28.07 35.22
CA ALA A 726 -1.57 -29.28 35.81
C ALA A 726 -1.06 -29.05 37.25
N MET A 727 -1.85 -29.41 38.25
CA MET A 727 -1.59 -29.13 39.67
C MET A 727 -2.28 -30.14 40.61
N ASN A 728 -1.98 -30.11 41.92
CA ASN A 728 -2.67 -30.98 42.89
C ASN A 728 -4.18 -30.66 42.98
N THR A 729 -5.01 -31.65 43.30
CA THR A 729 -6.47 -31.51 43.48
C THR A 729 -6.88 -30.30 44.32
N HIS A 730 -6.23 -30.08 45.46
CA HIS A 730 -6.57 -28.96 46.35
C HIS A 730 -6.01 -27.61 45.87
N MET A 731 -5.00 -27.60 45.02
CA MET A 731 -4.56 -26.41 44.30
C MET A 731 -5.56 -26.05 43.19
N TYR A 732 -6.06 -27.06 42.46
CA TYR A 732 -7.05 -26.84 41.41
C TYR A 732 -8.40 -26.35 41.97
N GLN A 733 -8.84 -26.96 43.08
CA GLN A 733 -10.05 -26.56 43.82
C GLN A 733 -9.91 -25.24 44.60
N HIS A 734 -8.75 -24.59 44.59
CA HIS A 734 -8.53 -23.37 45.38
C HIS A 734 -9.32 -22.18 44.79
N PRO A 735 -10.02 -21.35 45.60
CA PRO A 735 -10.82 -20.24 45.09
C PRO A 735 -10.07 -19.23 44.21
N PHE A 736 -8.78 -18.97 44.50
CA PHE A 736 -7.95 -18.14 43.61
C PHE A 736 -7.67 -18.79 42.26
N THR A 737 -7.50 -20.12 42.19
CA THR A 737 -7.32 -20.83 40.90
C THR A 737 -8.58 -20.67 40.04
N ALA A 738 -9.77 -20.84 40.62
CA ALA A 738 -11.03 -20.57 39.94
C ALA A 738 -11.13 -19.11 39.47
N LYS A 739 -10.69 -18.13 40.29
CA LYS A 739 -10.65 -16.72 39.88
C LYS A 739 -9.68 -16.50 38.71
N HIS A 740 -8.46 -17.04 38.77
CA HIS A 740 -7.45 -16.87 37.73
C HIS A 740 -7.89 -17.50 36.40
N LEU A 741 -8.55 -18.68 36.45
CA LEU A 741 -9.19 -19.27 35.27
C LEU A 741 -10.28 -18.37 34.69
N SER A 742 -11.10 -17.72 35.53
CA SER A 742 -12.08 -16.72 35.08
C SER A 742 -11.40 -15.55 34.38
N THR A 743 -10.35 -14.96 34.96
CA THR A 743 -9.61 -13.84 34.38
C THR A 743 -8.96 -14.22 33.04
N VAL A 744 -8.22 -15.32 32.94
CA VAL A 744 -7.58 -15.68 31.65
C VAL A 744 -8.58 -16.05 30.55
N THR A 745 -9.76 -16.58 30.90
CA THR A 745 -10.80 -16.91 29.89
C THR A 745 -11.69 -15.73 29.50
N GLN A 746 -12.00 -14.82 30.44
CA GLN A 746 -12.98 -13.73 30.24
C GLN A 746 -12.34 -12.36 29.97
N GLU A 747 -11.15 -12.12 30.51
CA GLU A 747 -10.43 -10.83 30.37
C GLU A 747 -9.31 -10.94 29.32
N LEU A 748 -8.71 -12.12 29.13
CA LEU A 748 -7.65 -12.36 28.14
C LEU A 748 -8.06 -13.26 26.95
N GLY A 749 -9.25 -13.87 26.98
CA GLY A 749 -9.76 -14.72 25.90
C GLY A 749 -9.05 -16.07 25.71
N TYR A 750 -8.16 -16.48 26.62
CA TYR A 750 -7.36 -17.69 26.48
C TYR A 750 -8.21 -18.97 26.59
N LEU A 751 -7.90 -19.96 25.75
CA LEU A 751 -8.60 -21.24 25.72
C LEU A 751 -8.05 -22.19 26.79
N VAL A 752 -8.86 -22.54 27.79
CA VAL A 752 -8.46 -23.51 28.83
C VAL A 752 -8.82 -24.93 28.40
N SER A 753 -7.80 -25.77 28.25
CA SER A 753 -7.95 -27.21 27.96
C SER A 753 -7.63 -28.01 29.22
N GLY A 754 -8.65 -28.67 29.78
CA GLY A 754 -8.54 -29.48 31.00
C GLY A 754 -8.62 -28.67 32.30
N PRO A 755 -8.16 -29.23 33.43
CA PRO A 755 -7.50 -30.52 33.60
C PRO A 755 -8.44 -31.70 33.29
N GLN A 756 -7.88 -32.90 33.15
CA GLN A 756 -8.67 -34.12 33.19
C GLN A 756 -9.38 -34.27 34.55
N GLY A 757 -10.52 -34.98 34.52
CA GLY A 757 -11.32 -35.29 35.70
C GLY A 757 -10.63 -36.26 36.67
N ALA A 758 -11.44 -36.97 37.48
CA ALA A 758 -10.94 -37.84 38.53
C ALA A 758 -9.95 -38.90 38.01
N GLY A 759 -8.69 -38.79 38.45
CA GLY A 759 -7.64 -39.74 38.17
C GLY A 759 -6.43 -39.52 39.09
N ARG A 760 -5.50 -40.47 39.08
CA ARG A 760 -4.39 -40.49 40.04
C ARG A 760 -3.28 -39.51 39.68
N LEU A 761 -2.93 -38.65 40.61
CA LEU A 761 -1.90 -37.62 40.49
C LEU A 761 -0.51 -38.14 40.92
N ALA A 762 0.54 -37.39 40.56
CA ALA A 762 1.93 -37.73 40.91
C ALA A 762 2.22 -37.76 42.43
N CYS A 763 1.42 -37.06 43.25
CA CYS A 763 1.44 -37.13 44.71
C CYS A 763 0.77 -38.39 45.29
N GLY A 764 0.06 -39.17 44.46
CA GLY A 764 -0.64 -40.40 44.84
C GLY A 764 -2.14 -40.25 45.09
N ASP A 765 -2.64 -39.01 45.23
CA ASP A 765 -4.06 -38.64 45.39
C ASP A 765 -4.87 -38.93 44.11
N ASP A 766 -6.17 -39.17 44.24
CA ASP A 766 -7.12 -39.21 43.12
C ASP A 766 -7.98 -37.93 43.07
N GLY A 767 -8.03 -37.23 41.94
CA GLY A 767 -8.88 -36.04 41.77
C GLY A 767 -8.62 -35.20 40.52
N PRO A 768 -9.43 -34.16 40.27
CA PRO A 768 -9.25 -33.23 39.15
C PRO A 768 -8.01 -32.36 39.33
N GLY A 769 -7.15 -32.28 38.32
CA GLY A 769 -5.88 -31.55 38.39
C GLY A 769 -4.75 -32.14 37.53
N LYS A 770 -4.92 -33.38 37.05
CA LYS A 770 -4.07 -33.99 36.01
C LYS A 770 -4.20 -33.18 34.71
N MET A 771 -3.09 -32.86 34.06
CA MET A 771 -3.10 -32.22 32.72
C MET A 771 -4.00 -32.97 31.73
N THR A 772 -4.56 -32.26 30.74
CA THR A 772 -5.07 -32.85 29.49
C THR A 772 -4.08 -33.87 28.92
N ASP A 773 -4.56 -34.93 28.25
CA ASP A 773 -3.62 -35.91 27.74
C ASP A 773 -2.71 -35.26 26.71
N TRP A 774 -1.45 -35.64 26.71
CA TRP A 774 -0.48 -35.04 25.80
C TRP A 774 -0.84 -35.35 24.32
N ASN A 775 -1.55 -36.46 24.08
CA ASN A 775 -2.16 -36.76 22.78
C ASN A 775 -3.30 -35.78 22.42
N ASP A 776 -4.18 -35.46 23.37
CA ASP A 776 -5.28 -34.50 23.16
C ASP A 776 -4.75 -33.08 22.92
N ILE A 777 -3.63 -32.71 23.57
CA ILE A 777 -2.91 -31.44 23.34
C ILE A 777 -2.32 -31.41 21.92
N VAL A 778 -1.65 -32.48 21.49
CA VAL A 778 -1.16 -32.62 20.11
C VAL A 778 -2.30 -32.50 19.11
N LEU A 779 -3.41 -33.22 19.31
CA LEU A 779 -4.61 -33.14 18.45
C LEU A 779 -5.25 -31.73 18.44
N THR A 780 -5.16 -30.98 19.55
CA THR A 780 -5.61 -29.58 19.60
C THR A 780 -4.73 -28.70 18.71
N ILE A 781 -3.41 -28.85 18.80
CA ILE A 781 -2.42 -28.10 18.01
C ILE A 781 -2.53 -28.48 16.52
N GLU A 782 -2.64 -29.76 16.20
CA GLU A 782 -2.90 -30.25 14.84
C GLU A 782 -4.26 -29.77 14.31
N GLY A 783 -5.24 -29.55 15.18
CA GLY A 783 -6.52 -28.92 14.86
C GLY A 783 -6.35 -27.47 14.37
N PHE A 784 -5.60 -26.65 15.13
CA PHE A 784 -5.24 -25.30 14.71
C PHE A 784 -4.39 -25.28 13.44
N ALA A 785 -3.35 -26.12 13.36
CA ALA A 785 -2.53 -26.28 12.15
C ALA A 785 -3.38 -26.67 10.95
N SER A 786 -4.40 -27.51 11.13
CA SER A 786 -5.35 -27.92 10.08
C SER A 786 -6.41 -26.85 9.77
N MET A 787 -6.60 -25.82 10.60
CA MET A 787 -7.42 -24.65 10.28
C MET A 787 -6.62 -23.63 9.47
N PHE A 788 -5.42 -23.31 9.94
CA PHE A 788 -4.40 -22.52 9.22
C PHE A 788 -4.15 -23.09 7.81
N GLN A 789 -3.86 -24.40 7.74
CA GLN A 789 -3.73 -25.13 6.46
C GLN A 789 -5.02 -25.23 5.66
N LYS A 790 -6.22 -25.02 6.23
CA LYS A 790 -7.46 -24.97 5.45
C LYS A 790 -7.71 -23.58 4.86
N GLN A 791 -7.28 -22.51 5.52
CA GLN A 791 -7.21 -21.19 4.87
C GLN A 791 -6.19 -21.25 3.72
N HIS A 792 -4.99 -21.76 3.99
CA HIS A 792 -3.94 -21.99 2.99
C HIS A 792 -4.34 -22.96 1.86
N HIS A 793 -5.10 -24.03 2.16
CA HIS A 793 -5.62 -24.96 1.15
C HIS A 793 -6.94 -24.54 0.51
N LEU A 794 -7.62 -23.49 0.98
CA LEU A 794 -8.64 -22.82 0.17
C LEU A 794 -7.97 -21.99 -0.92
N HIS A 795 -6.87 -21.28 -0.61
CA HIS A 795 -6.00 -20.69 -1.63
C HIS A 795 -5.44 -21.75 -2.60
N LEU A 796 -4.92 -22.88 -2.11
CA LEU A 796 -4.28 -23.89 -2.98
C LEU A 796 -5.23 -24.88 -3.69
N SER A 797 -6.42 -25.22 -3.16
CA SER A 797 -7.26 -26.27 -3.79
C SER A 797 -7.97 -25.83 -5.07
N SER A 798 -8.03 -24.51 -5.32
CA SER A 798 -8.32 -23.93 -6.63
C SER A 798 -7.37 -24.42 -7.74
N THR A 799 -6.12 -24.77 -7.40
CA THR A 799 -5.04 -25.06 -8.36
C THR A 799 -5.03 -26.50 -8.89
N THR A 800 -5.80 -27.44 -8.31
CA THR A 800 -5.78 -28.86 -8.74
C THR A 800 -7.15 -29.49 -8.90
N SER A 801 -7.74 -29.40 -10.10
CA SER A 801 -8.74 -30.38 -10.55
C SER A 801 -8.31 -31.00 -11.90
N ASN A 802 -7.96 -32.29 -11.86
CA ASN A 802 -7.61 -33.06 -13.06
C ASN A 802 -8.88 -33.67 -13.67
N TRP A 803 -9.40 -33.08 -14.75
CA TRP A 803 -10.47 -33.69 -15.53
C TRP A 803 -9.96 -34.26 -16.86
N THR A 804 -10.23 -35.54 -17.06
CA THR A 804 -9.80 -36.32 -18.23
C THR A 804 -10.44 -35.81 -19.51
N THR A 805 -9.62 -35.55 -20.54
CA THR A 805 -10.08 -35.09 -21.87
C THR A 805 -10.96 -36.13 -22.58
N SER A 806 -12.25 -35.81 -22.76
CA SER A 806 -13.22 -36.61 -23.53
C SER A 806 -13.51 -35.99 -24.91
N THR A 807 -12.56 -36.08 -25.85
CA THR A 807 -12.77 -35.64 -27.24
C THR A 807 -13.67 -36.62 -28.02
N PRO A 808 -14.70 -36.15 -28.76
CA PRO A 808 -15.60 -37.01 -29.54
C PRO A 808 -14.95 -37.75 -30.73
N SER A 809 -15.54 -38.88 -31.11
CA SER A 809 -15.02 -39.82 -32.11
C SER A 809 -15.14 -39.35 -33.57
N VAL A 810 -14.04 -39.43 -34.34
CA VAL A 810 -14.05 -39.49 -35.82
C VAL A 810 -13.07 -40.57 -36.30
N VAL A 811 -13.45 -41.33 -37.33
CA VAL A 811 -12.85 -42.62 -37.77
C VAL A 811 -13.20 -42.82 -39.27
N PRO A 812 -12.43 -43.52 -40.15
CA PRO A 812 -11.03 -44.01 -40.10
C PRO A 812 -10.14 -43.56 -41.30
N SER A 813 -8.86 -43.97 -41.36
CA SER A 813 -8.32 -44.76 -42.51
C SER A 813 -6.85 -45.26 -42.36
N THR A 814 -6.70 -46.58 -42.32
CA THR A 814 -5.62 -47.42 -42.94
C THR A 814 -4.14 -46.97 -43.00
N SER A 815 -3.35 -47.53 -42.08
CA SER A 815 -2.13 -48.38 -42.31
C SER A 815 -0.98 -47.94 -43.24
N GLN A 816 0.25 -47.98 -42.70
CA GLN A 816 1.32 -48.90 -43.15
C GLN A 816 2.48 -49.00 -42.14
N GLU A 817 3.00 -50.21 -41.89
CA GLU A 817 4.30 -50.45 -41.25
C GLU A 817 5.38 -50.72 -42.31
N LEU A 818 6.64 -50.34 -42.08
CA LEU A 818 7.77 -50.81 -42.90
C LEU A 818 9.12 -50.85 -42.15
N LEU A 819 9.44 -52.05 -41.67
CA LEU A 819 10.73 -52.72 -41.43
C LEU A 819 12.05 -51.94 -41.16
N ILE A 820 12.80 -52.51 -40.21
CA ILE A 820 14.12 -52.11 -39.69
C ILE A 820 15.26 -52.67 -40.59
N PRO A 821 16.47 -52.08 -40.56
CA PRO A 821 17.63 -52.88 -40.14
C PRO A 821 18.55 -52.17 -39.13
N GLN A 822 19.11 -52.94 -38.19
CA GLN A 822 20.02 -52.45 -37.14
C GLN A 822 21.46 -52.30 -37.65
N ASN A 823 22.25 -51.45 -36.98
CA ASN A 823 23.71 -51.57 -36.93
C ASN A 823 24.23 -51.01 -35.59
N GLU A 824 25.03 -51.78 -34.85
CA GLU A 824 25.56 -51.38 -33.53
C GLU A 824 26.97 -50.77 -33.62
N ALA A 825 27.19 -49.62 -32.99
CA ALA A 825 28.52 -49.16 -32.57
C ALA A 825 28.40 -48.32 -31.28
N LYS A 826 29.15 -48.70 -30.23
CA LYS A 826 28.90 -48.24 -28.85
C LYS A 826 29.61 -46.92 -28.51
N VAL A 827 28.85 -45.93 -28.08
CA VAL A 827 29.28 -44.89 -27.11
C VAL A 827 28.21 -44.83 -26.01
N LYS A 828 28.61 -44.46 -24.78
CA LYS A 828 27.73 -44.53 -23.60
C LYS A 828 26.88 -43.26 -23.43
N GLU A 829 25.57 -43.37 -23.65
CA GLU A 829 24.61 -42.45 -23.05
C GLU A 829 24.16 -42.97 -21.67
N LYS A 830 23.90 -42.04 -20.74
CA LYS A 830 23.01 -42.26 -19.60
C LYS A 830 21.75 -41.48 -19.87
N LYS A 831 20.58 -42.10 -19.71
CA LYS A 831 19.31 -41.38 -19.62
C LYS A 831 19.41 -40.28 -18.57
N GLN A 832 19.01 -39.07 -18.96
CA GLN A 832 18.65 -38.00 -18.03
C GLN A 832 17.12 -37.90 -18.06
N GLU A 833 16.46 -38.71 -17.25
CA GLU A 833 15.01 -38.68 -17.07
C GLU A 833 14.59 -37.59 -16.07
N SER A 834 13.29 -37.28 -16.06
CA SER A 834 12.68 -36.12 -15.42
C SER A 834 12.92 -35.98 -13.92
N ALA A 835 12.79 -34.74 -13.44
CA ALA A 835 12.93 -34.39 -12.03
C ALA A 835 11.94 -35.16 -11.13
N GLY A 836 12.40 -35.50 -9.93
CA GLY A 836 11.62 -36.08 -8.85
C GLY A 836 12.32 -35.79 -7.52
N ILE A 837 11.58 -35.16 -6.59
CA ILE A 837 12.11 -34.49 -5.40
C ILE A 837 12.88 -35.45 -4.48
N LYS A 838 14.07 -35.03 -4.02
CA LYS A 838 14.87 -35.65 -2.94
C LYS A 838 15.58 -34.55 -2.14
N ASP A 839 15.20 -34.31 -0.89
CA ASP A 839 15.56 -35.06 0.33
C ASP A 839 16.70 -34.33 1.10
N TRP A 840 16.55 -34.24 2.42
CA TRP A 840 16.75 -33.03 3.23
C TRP A 840 18.00 -33.10 4.13
N ARG A 841 18.97 -33.95 3.80
CA ARG A 841 20.08 -34.33 4.71
C ARG A 841 21.50 -34.15 4.16
N LYS A 842 21.73 -33.29 3.15
CA LYS A 842 22.97 -33.35 2.35
C LYS A 842 23.92 -32.14 2.32
N GLN A 843 24.01 -31.39 3.42
CA GLN A 843 25.20 -30.59 3.76
C GLN A 843 25.22 -30.23 5.26
N CYS A 844 25.91 -31.03 6.06
CA CYS A 844 26.27 -30.68 7.45
C CYS A 844 27.79 -30.43 7.51
N GLY A 845 28.20 -29.34 8.16
CA GLY A 845 29.60 -29.01 8.41
C GLY A 845 29.88 -27.50 8.37
N ILE A 846 30.77 -26.94 9.20
CA ILE A 846 31.55 -27.53 10.29
C ILE A 846 31.78 -26.48 11.38
N GLN A 847 31.83 -26.91 12.65
CA GLN A 847 32.12 -26.14 13.87
C GLN A 847 31.00 -25.22 14.36
N GLY A 848 30.89 -25.11 15.68
CA GLY A 848 30.02 -24.18 16.39
C GLY A 848 30.63 -23.84 17.75
N GLY A 849 30.24 -22.69 18.33
CA GLY A 849 30.69 -22.26 19.66
C GLY A 849 31.10 -20.79 19.75
N ASP A 850 30.17 -19.86 19.54
CA ASP A 850 30.31 -18.43 19.89
C ASP A 850 28.97 -17.70 20.12
N GLY A 851 27.91 -18.10 19.40
CA GLY A 851 26.58 -17.46 19.44
C GLY A 851 26.10 -16.93 18.08
N SER A 852 26.89 -17.09 17.02
CA SER A 852 26.66 -16.47 15.70
C SER A 852 25.45 -17.01 14.89
N PHE A 853 24.65 -17.95 15.39
CA PHE A 853 23.63 -18.65 14.59
C PHE A 853 22.43 -17.77 14.16
N TRP A 854 22.22 -16.61 14.81
CA TRP A 854 21.27 -15.60 14.35
C TRP A 854 21.74 -14.84 13.10
N ASN A 855 23.02 -14.91 12.72
CA ASN A 855 23.54 -14.26 11.52
C ASN A 855 23.46 -15.19 10.29
N LYS A 856 22.90 -14.66 9.19
CA LYS A 856 22.91 -15.21 7.82
C LYS A 856 21.92 -16.34 7.47
N ARG A 857 20.64 -16.27 7.90
CA ARG A 857 19.57 -16.87 7.06
C ARG A 857 18.13 -16.36 7.20
N TRP A 858 17.80 -15.58 8.23
CA TRP A 858 16.43 -15.09 8.45
C TRP A 858 16.36 -13.59 8.82
N TRP A 859 17.47 -12.86 8.66
CA TRP A 859 17.59 -11.43 8.95
C TRP A 859 18.65 -10.77 8.06
N THR A 860 18.21 -10.27 6.90
CA THR A 860 18.76 -9.09 6.20
C THR A 860 17.57 -8.42 5.50
N GLY A 861 17.01 -7.33 6.01
CA GLY A 861 17.42 -6.59 7.22
C GLY A 861 18.69 -5.74 7.03
N VAL A 862 19.07 -5.53 5.77
CA VAL A 862 19.84 -4.40 5.24
C VAL A 862 19.07 -3.95 4.00
#